data_AF-A0A7Z0JC75-F1
#
_entry.id   AF-A0A7Z0JC75-F1
#
_cell.length_a   1.000
_cell.length_b   1.000
_cell.length_c   1.000
_cell.angle_alpha   90.00
_cell.angle_beta   90.00
_cell.angle_gamma   90.00
#
_symmetry.space_group_name_H-M   'P 1'
#
loop_
_entity.id
_entity.type
_entity.pdbx_description
1 polymer ?
#
loop_
_entity_poly.entity_id
_entity_poly.type
_entity_poly.pdbx_seq_one_letter_code
_entity_poly.pdbx_strand_id
1 'polypeptide(L)'
;MQSYPNHWEADVVLTDGGTAHLRPITPDDADLLREFHSRLSPETIYYRFFAPYPKLSDRDVTRFTSVDYEDRVALVATISDSLVAVVRYDKVAPEEAEVAFVVEDGHQGRGLASVLLEHIGAAARERGVRRFIADVLPENRRMINVFREAGYTAQQTFDEGVIRLTLDLQPTDDSTEVMRAREQRAESRSIARLLFPRSVAVIGASRTAHTIGQTALRNLLTGEFQGPVYPVHPEAKAVVGVRAYPSVLDIPDEVDLAVVAVRAEAVAEVVDQCAEKGVHGLVVVSSGFGEIGPEGRARQDELVRTARAAGMRVVGPNCLGIANSDPAVSLNATLSPDLPPHGPIGFFSQSGALGRAILQRVAERGMGLSTFVSAGNRADVSGNDLVQYWQEDPATEVVLQYLESLGNPRKFVRLARRLAKQKPVVAVRSGGSAQTTPTGHAAGGLALPDYAVTSLFQQAGVVRVDDITQMFDAAQVFAYQPLPDGPRVGVIGNSDSLELLVKDAAVRQGLKPHEPVNLGPQATAEDFDRALEAMLAAEDVHSVVVVFVPALQPIGDDVARVLRARAKDSGKPIVTTYLARQGLPEVLRQVGANGETLRGSVPSYPAPEDAVRALAHATRYAQWRNRKPGRHPELPDIDRARARSTISRALAKSQGSGQDIAWFGGERRYDEETAVSSEDARDLLASYGIAAYPDLPVSSADEAVVAAGELGYPVVVKADAPDLRVRAGGTFVRADLRTPEDVRSAYLSLHDRFGAEAELVVQRMAAPGVPTVVRAGDNQSFGSVVSFGLADVTAELLDDRAFRLAPLTDMDAADLIHAVRAAPLLFGLPAGATSLAEQPNVEALEELLIRVSRLVEAFPEIGYVDLDPVLVNATGAHVLGARMWLREAPEVRPDAGPRRLRGVTF
;
A
#
# COMPACT_ATOMS: atom_id res chain seq x y z
N MET A 1 15.96 26.42 -25.87
CA MET A 1 14.65 25.86 -25.50
C MET A 1 14.91 24.80 -24.46
N GLN A 2 14.56 25.06 -23.20
CA GLN A 2 14.57 24.02 -22.18
C GLN A 2 13.41 23.05 -22.46
N SER A 3 13.62 21.78 -22.13
CA SER A 3 12.63 20.72 -22.31
C SER A 3 11.43 20.96 -21.40
N TYR A 4 10.23 20.74 -21.92
CA TYR A 4 8.99 20.79 -21.14
C TYR A 4 9.02 19.73 -20.01
N PRO A 5 8.67 20.09 -18.76
CA PRO A 5 8.79 19.19 -17.61
C PRO A 5 7.57 18.27 -17.50
N ASN A 6 7.55 17.20 -18.30
CA ASN A 6 6.46 16.21 -18.35
C ASN A 6 6.11 15.60 -16.97
N HIS A 7 7.09 15.43 -16.08
CA HIS A 7 6.89 14.79 -14.77
C HIS A 7 6.04 15.62 -13.79
N TRP A 8 5.83 16.92 -14.08
CA TRP A 8 4.93 17.79 -13.33
C TRP A 8 3.45 17.59 -13.70
N GLU A 9 3.15 16.88 -14.79
CA GLU A 9 1.77 16.55 -15.13
C GLU A 9 1.16 15.56 -14.12
N ALA A 10 -0.12 15.76 -13.83
CA ALA A 10 -0.85 14.91 -12.90
C ALA A 10 -2.36 15.01 -13.08
N ASP A 11 -3.04 13.86 -13.11
CA ASP A 11 -4.46 13.81 -12.81
C ASP A 11 -4.66 13.82 -11.28
N VAL A 12 -5.64 14.57 -10.79
CA VAL A 12 -5.90 14.71 -9.36
C VAL A 12 -7.37 14.51 -9.06
N VAL A 13 -7.68 14.09 -7.83
CA VAL A 13 -9.05 14.05 -7.32
C VAL A 13 -9.33 15.32 -6.50
N LEU A 14 -10.43 15.98 -6.84
CA LEU A 14 -10.92 17.19 -6.22
C LEU A 14 -11.75 16.88 -4.97
N THR A 15 -11.98 17.90 -4.13
CA THR A 15 -12.71 17.74 -2.86
C THR A 15 -14.15 17.30 -3.03
N ASP A 16 -14.74 17.55 -4.20
CA ASP A 16 -16.08 17.10 -4.54
C ASP A 16 -16.12 15.64 -5.02
N GLY A 17 -14.98 15.04 -5.37
CA GLY A 17 -14.84 13.67 -5.89
C GLY A 17 -14.62 13.57 -7.41
N GLY A 18 -14.73 14.68 -8.15
CA GLY A 18 -14.38 14.72 -9.58
C GLY A 18 -12.87 14.80 -9.78
N THR A 19 -12.42 14.71 -11.03
CA THR A 19 -11.01 14.83 -11.40
C THR A 19 -10.68 16.13 -12.13
N ALA A 20 -9.40 16.49 -12.14
CA ALA A 20 -8.85 17.54 -12.99
C ALA A 20 -7.46 17.12 -13.48
N HIS A 21 -7.05 17.65 -14.63
CA HIS A 21 -5.72 17.43 -15.19
C HIS A 21 -4.84 18.66 -14.96
N LEU A 22 -3.68 18.46 -14.33
CA LEU A 22 -2.69 19.50 -14.06
C LEU A 22 -1.50 19.33 -14.99
N ARG A 23 -1.02 20.45 -15.54
CA ARG A 23 0.20 20.48 -16.35
C ARG A 23 0.89 21.84 -16.33
N PRO A 24 2.19 21.92 -16.69
CA PRO A 24 2.84 23.19 -16.97
C PRO A 24 2.12 23.98 -18.07
N ILE A 25 2.08 25.31 -17.92
CA ILE A 25 1.54 26.20 -18.96
C ILE A 25 2.53 26.27 -20.14
N THR A 26 2.02 26.36 -21.36
CA THR A 26 2.82 26.55 -22.57
C THR A 26 2.40 27.82 -23.31
N PRO A 27 3.23 28.34 -24.22
CA PRO A 27 2.84 29.47 -25.07
C PRO A 27 1.55 29.25 -25.87
N ASP A 28 1.22 28.00 -26.20
CA ASP A 28 0.03 27.61 -26.96
C ASP A 28 -1.27 27.78 -26.15
N ASP A 29 -1.18 27.95 -24.83
CA ASP A 29 -2.33 28.21 -23.95
C ASP A 29 -2.84 29.66 -24.01
N ALA A 30 -2.31 30.48 -24.91
CA ALA A 30 -2.65 31.90 -25.00
C ALA A 30 -4.16 32.14 -25.16
N ASP A 31 -4.83 31.38 -26.02
CA ASP A 31 -6.27 31.51 -26.25
C ASP A 31 -7.10 30.95 -25.09
N LEU A 32 -6.70 29.79 -24.54
CA LEU A 32 -7.32 29.21 -23.35
C LEU A 32 -7.25 30.14 -22.13
N LEU A 33 -6.12 30.84 -21.96
CA LEU A 33 -5.93 31.80 -20.88
C LEU A 33 -6.82 33.04 -21.05
N ARG A 34 -7.00 33.53 -22.29
CA ARG A 34 -7.93 34.64 -22.57
C ARG A 34 -9.37 34.25 -22.31
N GLU A 35 -9.75 33.04 -22.73
CA GLU A 35 -11.09 32.51 -22.51
C GLU A 35 -11.36 32.36 -21.00
N PHE A 36 -10.46 31.71 -20.26
CA PHE A 36 -10.52 31.59 -18.81
C PHE A 36 -10.66 32.95 -18.12
N HIS A 37 -9.82 33.93 -18.48
CA HIS A 37 -9.88 35.26 -17.89
C HIS A 37 -11.23 35.95 -18.16
N SER A 38 -11.84 35.73 -19.33
CA SER A 38 -13.14 36.32 -19.67
C SER A 38 -14.30 35.77 -18.84
N ARG A 39 -14.15 34.58 -18.25
CA ARG A 39 -15.15 33.95 -17.38
C ARG A 39 -15.01 34.34 -15.90
N LEU A 40 -13.93 35.00 -15.51
CA LEU A 40 -13.71 35.43 -14.13
C LEU A 40 -14.63 36.59 -13.73
N SER A 41 -15.11 36.56 -12.50
CA SER A 41 -15.85 37.69 -11.94
C SER A 41 -14.95 38.92 -11.74
N PRO A 42 -15.50 40.15 -11.79
CA PRO A 42 -14.75 41.36 -11.46
C PRO A 42 -14.10 41.32 -10.07
N GLU A 43 -14.74 40.65 -9.11
CA GLU A 43 -14.21 40.45 -7.76
C GLU A 43 -12.98 39.54 -7.78
N THR A 44 -13.04 38.39 -8.46
CA THR A 44 -11.89 37.48 -8.61
C THR A 44 -10.71 38.15 -9.31
N ILE A 45 -10.98 38.95 -10.35
CA ILE A 45 -9.96 39.76 -11.05
C ILE A 45 -9.34 40.78 -10.09
N TYR A 46 -10.17 41.53 -9.35
CA TYR A 46 -9.70 42.55 -8.41
C TYR A 46 -8.82 41.94 -7.31
N TYR A 47 -9.22 40.80 -6.74
CA TYR A 47 -8.41 40.11 -5.74
C TYR A 47 -7.10 39.55 -6.29
N ARG A 48 -7.02 39.22 -7.59
CA ARG A 48 -5.80 38.68 -8.21
C ARG A 48 -4.79 39.75 -8.60
N PHE A 49 -5.26 40.89 -9.09
CA PHE A 49 -4.43 41.94 -9.68
C PHE A 49 -4.39 43.24 -8.87
N PHE A 50 -5.17 43.32 -7.78
CA PHE A 50 -5.35 44.52 -6.93
C PHE A 50 -5.83 45.75 -7.69
N ALA A 51 -6.40 45.56 -8.87
CA ALA A 51 -6.91 46.60 -9.73
C ALA A 51 -8.01 46.04 -10.67
N PRO A 52 -8.93 46.89 -11.16
CA PRO A 52 -9.83 46.52 -12.25
C PRO A 52 -9.02 46.17 -13.49
N TYR A 53 -9.06 44.91 -13.89
CA TYR A 53 -8.23 44.39 -14.98
C TYR A 53 -9.07 43.55 -15.95
N PRO A 54 -10.02 44.16 -16.69
CA PRO A 54 -11.10 43.44 -17.37
C PRO A 54 -10.64 42.58 -18.56
N LYS A 55 -9.48 42.86 -19.15
CA LYS A 55 -8.89 42.10 -20.26
C LYS A 55 -7.38 42.03 -20.10
N LEU A 56 -6.80 40.87 -20.42
CA LEU A 56 -5.35 40.72 -20.55
C LEU A 56 -4.89 41.38 -21.86
N SER A 57 -3.82 42.17 -21.81
CA SER A 57 -3.16 42.65 -23.03
C SER A 57 -2.35 41.51 -23.67
N ASP A 58 -2.03 41.63 -24.96
CA ASP A 58 -1.20 40.63 -25.65
C ASP A 58 0.16 40.43 -24.96
N ARG A 59 0.72 41.51 -24.42
CA ARG A 59 1.96 41.47 -23.65
C ARG A 59 1.81 40.64 -22.37
N ASP A 60 0.67 40.76 -21.68
CA ASP A 60 0.42 40.03 -20.44
C ASP A 60 0.17 38.55 -20.71
N VAL A 61 -0.61 38.23 -21.75
CA VAL A 61 -0.81 36.85 -22.19
C VAL A 61 0.53 36.20 -22.51
N THR A 62 1.36 36.82 -23.38
CA THR A 62 2.70 36.29 -23.68
C THR A 62 3.56 36.15 -22.42
N ARG A 63 3.55 37.14 -21.52
CA ARG A 63 4.30 37.06 -20.25
C ARG A 63 3.82 35.91 -19.38
N PHE A 64 2.53 35.60 -19.37
CA PHE A 64 1.93 34.62 -18.48
C PHE A 64 2.05 33.18 -19.01
N THR A 65 2.08 33.00 -20.33
CA THR A 65 2.23 31.68 -20.98
C THR A 65 3.68 31.33 -21.32
N SER A 66 4.56 32.32 -21.47
CA SER A 66 5.99 32.09 -21.74
C SER A 66 6.81 32.13 -20.46
N VAL A 67 7.04 30.94 -19.90
CA VAL A 67 7.83 30.69 -18.68
C VAL A 67 9.08 29.87 -18.99
N ASP A 68 10.09 29.94 -18.11
CA ASP A 68 11.38 29.22 -18.29
C ASP A 68 11.48 27.90 -17.52
N TYR A 69 10.49 27.60 -16.67
CA TYR A 69 10.43 26.40 -15.82
C TYR A 69 11.54 26.32 -14.75
N GLU A 70 12.24 27.43 -14.47
CA GLU A 70 13.31 27.54 -13.48
C GLU A 70 12.99 28.68 -12.49
N ASP A 71 13.16 29.93 -12.94
CA ASP A 71 12.93 31.14 -12.15
C ASP A 71 11.47 31.59 -12.24
N ARG A 72 10.80 31.25 -13.34
CA ARG A 72 9.38 31.51 -13.57
C ARG A 72 8.71 30.19 -13.92
N VAL A 73 7.75 29.78 -13.09
CA VAL A 73 7.00 28.53 -13.29
C VAL A 73 5.52 28.83 -13.18
N ALA A 74 4.73 28.20 -14.05
CA ALA A 74 3.28 28.24 -13.95
C ALA A 74 2.68 26.87 -14.30
N LEU A 75 1.67 26.47 -13.54
CA LEU A 75 0.87 25.28 -13.75
C LEU A 75 -0.59 25.68 -13.98
N VAL A 76 -1.28 24.95 -14.85
CA VAL A 76 -2.71 25.10 -15.12
C VAL A 76 -3.46 23.84 -14.69
N ALA A 77 -4.70 24.01 -14.27
CA ALA A 77 -5.65 22.90 -14.11
C ALA A 77 -6.73 23.00 -15.18
N THR A 78 -7.06 21.87 -15.79
CA THR A 78 -8.04 21.74 -16.86
C THR A 78 -9.12 20.69 -16.51
N ILE A 79 -10.34 20.95 -16.97
CA ILE A 79 -11.48 20.01 -16.94
C ILE A 79 -12.17 20.11 -18.31
N SER A 80 -12.33 18.99 -19.00
CA SER A 80 -12.82 18.90 -20.38
C SER A 80 -12.07 19.87 -21.31
N ASP A 81 -10.74 19.90 -21.20
CA ASP A 81 -9.82 20.81 -21.89
C ASP A 81 -10.01 22.32 -21.62
N SER A 82 -11.02 22.70 -20.82
CA SER A 82 -11.19 24.07 -20.37
C SER A 82 -10.27 24.37 -19.19
N LEU A 83 -9.53 25.47 -19.27
CA LEU A 83 -8.69 25.95 -18.17
C LEU A 83 -9.59 26.47 -17.05
N VAL A 84 -9.46 25.91 -15.84
CA VAL A 84 -10.30 26.27 -14.68
C VAL A 84 -9.51 26.91 -13.53
N ALA A 85 -8.18 26.80 -13.54
CA ALA A 85 -7.31 27.47 -12.58
C ALA A 85 -5.86 27.62 -13.08
N VAL A 86 -5.16 28.64 -12.59
CA VAL A 86 -3.73 28.89 -12.86
C VAL A 86 -3.02 29.17 -11.55
N VAL A 87 -1.82 28.60 -11.36
CA VAL A 87 -0.87 28.99 -10.31
C VAL A 87 0.48 29.31 -10.95
N ARG A 88 1.20 30.26 -10.37
CA ARG A 88 2.55 30.61 -10.80
C ARG A 88 3.41 31.06 -9.65
N TYR A 89 4.71 30.91 -9.79
CA TYR A 89 5.68 31.67 -9.00
C TYR A 89 6.68 32.39 -9.90
N ASP A 90 7.20 33.50 -9.39
CA ASP A 90 8.37 34.19 -9.92
C ASP A 90 9.42 34.30 -8.80
N LYS A 91 10.65 33.87 -9.07
CA LYS A 91 11.74 33.87 -8.09
C LYS A 91 12.18 35.29 -7.78
N VAL A 92 12.20 35.66 -6.49
CA VAL A 92 12.57 37.01 -6.02
C VAL A 92 13.92 37.02 -5.31
N ALA A 93 14.36 35.87 -4.78
CA ALA A 93 15.66 35.65 -4.18
C ALA A 93 16.13 34.20 -4.43
N PRO A 94 17.41 33.84 -4.17
CA PRO A 94 17.92 32.50 -4.46
C PRO A 94 17.10 31.32 -3.90
N GLU A 95 16.45 31.50 -2.74
CA GLU A 95 15.64 30.48 -2.08
C GLU A 95 14.18 30.92 -1.84
N GLU A 96 13.77 32.09 -2.35
CA GLU A 96 12.43 32.66 -2.13
C GLU A 96 11.75 33.02 -3.45
N ALA A 97 10.46 32.70 -3.58
CA ALA A 97 9.65 33.03 -4.74
C ALA A 97 8.28 33.61 -4.34
N GLU A 98 7.79 34.57 -5.12
CA GLU A 98 6.44 35.10 -4.97
C GLU A 98 5.45 34.20 -5.70
N VAL A 99 4.44 33.69 -4.98
CA VAL A 99 3.43 32.76 -5.52
C VAL A 99 2.07 33.46 -5.67
N ALA A 100 1.38 33.18 -6.77
CA ALA A 100 0.03 33.66 -6.97
C ALA A 100 -0.81 32.70 -7.82
N PHE A 101 -2.10 32.63 -7.53
CA PHE A 101 -3.03 31.76 -8.24
C PHE A 101 -4.41 32.39 -8.41
N VAL A 102 -5.17 31.84 -9.34
CA VAL A 102 -6.54 32.23 -9.64
C VAL A 102 -7.33 30.97 -10.00
N VAL A 103 -8.55 30.87 -9.47
CA VAL A 103 -9.48 29.76 -9.72
C VAL A 103 -10.78 30.37 -10.22
N GLU A 104 -11.31 29.81 -11.32
CA GLU A 104 -12.60 30.24 -11.88
C GLU A 104 -13.71 30.13 -10.85
N ASP A 105 -14.60 31.13 -10.79
CA ASP A 105 -15.63 31.27 -9.76
C ASP A 105 -16.49 30.01 -9.59
N GLY A 106 -16.92 29.38 -10.70
CA GLY A 106 -17.71 28.13 -10.69
C GLY A 106 -16.95 26.90 -10.18
N HIS A 107 -15.63 26.97 -10.09
CA HIS A 107 -14.75 25.89 -9.62
C HIS A 107 -14.16 26.15 -8.22
N GLN A 108 -14.47 27.28 -7.60
CA GLN A 108 -14.06 27.57 -6.22
C GLN A 108 -14.71 26.60 -5.23
N GLY A 109 -14.00 26.28 -4.13
CA GLY A 109 -14.47 25.31 -3.13
C GLY A 109 -14.26 23.83 -3.49
N ARG A 110 -13.78 23.52 -4.71
CA ARG A 110 -13.46 22.16 -5.15
C ARG A 110 -12.05 21.69 -4.76
N GLY A 111 -11.32 22.49 -3.97
CA GLY A 111 -9.97 22.14 -3.49
C GLY A 111 -8.82 22.38 -4.49
N LEU A 112 -9.09 22.96 -5.66
CA LEU A 112 -8.11 23.23 -6.72
C LEU A 112 -6.92 24.06 -6.24
N ALA A 113 -7.16 25.12 -5.46
CA ALA A 113 -6.10 25.97 -4.93
C ALA A 113 -5.10 25.19 -4.06
N SER A 114 -5.60 24.33 -3.17
CA SER A 114 -4.76 23.48 -2.33
C SER A 114 -3.96 22.47 -3.17
N VAL A 115 -4.60 21.84 -4.16
CA VAL A 115 -3.88 20.92 -5.07
C VAL A 115 -2.75 21.68 -5.79
N LEU A 116 -3.08 22.80 -6.44
CA LEU A 116 -2.12 23.57 -7.21
C LEU A 116 -0.94 24.04 -6.35
N LEU A 117 -1.21 24.44 -5.10
CA LEU A 117 -0.18 24.82 -4.15
C LEU A 117 0.75 23.65 -3.78
N GLU A 118 0.21 22.43 -3.61
CA GLU A 118 1.01 21.23 -3.38
C GLU A 118 1.94 20.94 -4.57
N HIS A 119 1.42 21.02 -5.80
CA HIS A 119 2.18 20.72 -7.02
C HIS A 119 3.21 21.80 -7.37
N ILE A 120 2.84 23.08 -7.31
CA ILE A 120 3.79 24.18 -7.56
C ILE A 120 4.87 24.24 -6.49
N GLY A 121 4.54 23.92 -5.23
CA GLY A 121 5.51 23.82 -4.14
C GLY A 121 6.50 22.68 -4.39
N ALA A 122 6.04 21.54 -4.88
CA ALA A 122 6.93 20.44 -5.26
C ALA A 122 7.90 20.85 -6.38
N ALA A 123 7.38 21.46 -7.46
CA ALA A 123 8.19 22.00 -8.55
C ALA A 123 9.22 23.03 -8.07
N ALA A 124 8.82 23.95 -7.18
CA ALA A 124 9.70 24.97 -6.65
C ALA A 124 10.87 24.39 -5.82
N ARG A 125 10.63 23.33 -5.04
CA ARG A 125 11.69 22.63 -4.29
C ARG A 125 12.71 21.97 -5.20
N GLU A 126 12.26 21.38 -6.31
CA GLU A 126 13.16 20.82 -7.34
C GLU A 126 14.08 21.91 -7.91
N ARG A 127 13.65 23.18 -7.90
CA ARG A 127 14.43 24.35 -8.35
C ARG A 127 15.16 25.09 -7.22
N GLY A 128 15.25 24.49 -6.04
CA GLY A 128 15.99 25.05 -4.89
C GLY A 128 15.26 26.17 -4.15
N VAL A 129 13.99 26.42 -4.44
CA VAL A 129 13.16 27.36 -3.65
C VAL A 129 12.77 26.67 -2.34
N ARG A 130 13.00 27.36 -1.22
CA ARG A 130 12.65 26.88 0.13
C ARG A 130 11.42 27.57 0.70
N ARG A 131 11.05 28.75 0.17
CA ARG A 131 9.98 29.56 0.73
C ARG A 131 9.15 30.24 -0.34
N PHE A 132 7.83 30.26 -0.12
CA PHE A 132 6.92 31.13 -0.85
C PHE A 132 6.52 32.34 -0.03
N ILE A 133 6.39 33.47 -0.72
CA ILE A 133 5.73 34.68 -0.23
C ILE A 133 4.49 34.97 -1.09
N ALA A 134 3.42 35.47 -0.46
CA ALA A 134 2.21 35.88 -1.15
C ALA A 134 1.62 37.11 -0.48
N ASP A 135 1.32 38.14 -1.28
CA ASP A 135 0.56 39.30 -0.82
C ASP A 135 -0.93 39.07 -1.13
N VAL A 136 -1.79 39.29 -0.13
CA VAL A 136 -3.24 39.04 -0.23
C VAL A 136 -4.00 40.21 0.37
N LEU A 137 -5.04 40.71 -0.31
CA LEU A 137 -5.91 41.74 0.24
C LEU A 137 -6.64 41.24 1.51
N PRO A 138 -6.75 42.06 2.58
CA PRO A 138 -7.41 41.69 3.83
C PRO A 138 -8.85 41.18 3.66
N GLU A 139 -9.55 41.67 2.64
CA GLU A 139 -10.93 41.29 2.31
C GLU A 139 -11.02 39.86 1.76
N ASN A 140 -9.94 39.33 1.18
CA ASN A 140 -9.92 37.98 0.58
C ASN A 140 -9.71 36.89 1.64
N ARG A 141 -10.69 36.76 2.53
CA ARG A 141 -10.69 35.76 3.62
C ARG A 141 -10.57 34.33 3.11
N ARG A 142 -11.08 34.04 1.90
CA ARG A 142 -11.00 32.70 1.29
C ARG A 142 -9.54 32.32 1.03
N MET A 143 -8.77 33.18 0.39
CA MET A 143 -7.36 32.94 0.11
C MET A 143 -6.52 32.85 1.39
N ILE A 144 -6.78 33.74 2.35
CA ILE A 144 -6.11 33.71 3.67
C ILE A 144 -6.33 32.35 4.34
N ASN A 145 -7.55 31.80 4.27
CA ASN A 145 -7.84 30.48 4.83
C ASN A 145 -7.13 29.36 4.07
N VAL A 146 -7.13 29.37 2.73
CA VAL A 146 -6.38 28.36 1.93
C VAL A 146 -4.91 28.32 2.33
N PHE A 147 -4.28 29.50 2.45
CA PHE A 147 -2.89 29.60 2.87
C PHE A 147 -2.68 29.15 4.32
N ARG A 148 -3.52 29.58 5.26
CA ARG A 148 -3.42 29.15 6.66
C ARG A 148 -3.56 27.63 6.79
N GLU A 149 -4.52 27.03 6.09
CA GLU A 149 -4.70 25.58 6.09
C GLU A 149 -3.62 24.82 5.28
N ALA A 150 -2.79 25.52 4.52
CA ALA A 150 -1.61 24.95 3.88
C ALA A 150 -0.33 25.12 4.74
N GLY A 151 -0.46 25.71 5.95
CA GLY A 151 0.65 25.89 6.89
C GLY A 151 1.35 27.25 6.78
N TYR A 152 0.81 28.25 6.06
CA TYR A 152 1.40 29.58 6.00
C TYR A 152 1.34 30.27 7.37
N THR A 153 2.46 30.82 7.81
CA THR A 153 2.50 31.70 8.99
C THR A 153 2.17 33.11 8.52
N ALA A 154 1.05 33.65 8.99
CA ALA A 154 0.67 35.02 8.70
C ALA A 154 1.56 35.97 9.51
N GLN A 155 2.58 36.56 8.88
CA GLN A 155 3.21 37.74 9.41
C GLN A 155 2.34 38.93 9.00
N GLN A 156 1.53 39.43 9.93
CA GLN A 156 0.78 40.67 9.71
C GLN A 156 1.73 41.87 9.75
N THR A 157 2.52 42.02 8.70
CA THR A 157 3.05 43.33 8.32
C THR A 157 1.98 44.02 7.51
N PHE A 158 1.30 44.98 8.13
CA PHE A 158 0.48 45.97 7.43
C PHE A 158 1.45 46.92 6.74
N ASP A 159 1.83 46.58 5.52
CA ASP A 159 2.55 47.49 4.62
C ASP A 159 1.71 47.64 3.35
N GLU A 160 1.47 48.87 2.93
CA GLU A 160 0.71 49.22 1.72
C GLU A 160 -0.74 48.62 1.61
N GLY A 161 -1.34 48.17 2.70
CA GLY A 161 -2.74 47.69 2.72
C GLY A 161 -2.96 46.22 2.32
N VAL A 162 -1.90 45.43 2.18
CA VAL A 162 -1.95 43.98 1.93
C VAL A 162 -1.52 43.18 3.15
N ILE A 163 -1.90 41.90 3.21
CA ILE A 163 -1.40 40.92 4.18
C ILE A 163 -0.34 40.05 3.48
N ARG A 164 0.90 40.13 3.93
CA ARG A 164 1.97 39.25 3.47
C ARG A 164 1.95 37.92 4.21
N LEU A 165 1.95 36.82 3.45
CA LEU A 165 1.94 35.46 3.96
C LEU A 165 3.22 34.74 3.53
N THR A 166 3.81 33.96 4.44
CA THR A 166 5.04 33.21 4.17
C THR A 166 4.83 31.71 4.43
N LEU A 167 5.28 30.86 3.51
CA LEU A 167 5.27 29.39 3.63
C LEU A 167 6.65 28.81 3.45
N ASP A 168 7.06 27.98 4.41
CA ASP A 168 8.19 27.07 4.24
C ASP A 168 7.76 25.84 3.42
N LEU A 169 8.52 25.53 2.37
CA LEU A 169 8.23 24.40 1.48
C LEU A 169 8.77 23.06 2.00
N GLN A 170 9.58 23.07 3.07
CA GLN A 170 9.98 21.84 3.74
C GLN A 170 8.76 21.21 4.43
N PRO A 171 8.35 19.98 4.04
CA PRO A 171 7.22 19.33 4.68
C PRO A 171 7.51 19.07 6.16
N THR A 172 6.60 19.52 7.02
CA THR A 172 6.51 19.05 8.40
C THR A 172 5.63 17.80 8.48
N ASP A 173 5.74 17.04 9.57
CA ASP A 173 4.87 15.89 9.81
C ASP A 173 3.38 16.30 9.79
N ASP A 174 3.04 17.40 10.47
CA ASP A 174 1.68 17.97 10.50
C ASP A 174 1.17 18.32 9.09
N SER A 175 1.98 18.99 8.27
CA SER A 175 1.60 19.36 6.90
C SER A 175 1.34 18.12 6.03
N THR A 176 2.14 17.08 6.22
CA THR A 176 2.03 15.81 5.51
C THR A 176 0.76 15.06 5.92
N GLU A 177 0.41 15.06 7.20
CA GLU A 177 -0.85 14.48 7.68
C GLU A 177 -2.08 15.21 7.13
N VAL A 178 -2.06 16.55 7.08
CA VAL A 178 -3.15 17.34 6.50
C VAL A 178 -3.32 17.03 5.00
N MET A 179 -2.22 16.95 4.24
CA MET A 179 -2.25 16.57 2.82
C MET A 179 -2.85 15.17 2.65
N ARG A 180 -2.41 14.18 3.44
CA ARG A 180 -2.94 12.81 3.40
C ARG A 180 -4.42 12.74 3.77
N ALA A 181 -4.86 13.54 4.74
CA ALA A 181 -6.28 13.59 5.11
C ALA A 181 -7.14 14.19 4.00
N ARG A 182 -6.63 15.18 3.25
CA ARG A 182 -7.31 15.75 2.07
C ARG A 182 -7.38 14.75 0.92
N GLU A 183 -6.27 14.07 0.63
CA GLU A 183 -6.20 12.97 -0.36
C GLU A 183 -7.28 11.92 -0.05
N GLN A 184 -7.34 11.45 1.20
CA GLN A 184 -8.29 10.44 1.63
C GLN A 184 -9.74 10.88 1.44
N ARG A 185 -10.12 12.09 1.89
CA ARG A 185 -11.50 12.58 1.74
C ARG A 185 -11.91 12.78 0.28
N ALA A 186 -10.99 13.26 -0.56
CA ALA A 186 -11.25 13.46 -1.98
C ALA A 186 -11.47 12.12 -2.69
N GLU A 187 -10.58 11.14 -2.50
CA GLU A 187 -10.72 9.81 -3.08
C GLU A 187 -11.93 9.05 -2.54
N SER A 188 -12.20 9.13 -1.23
CA SER A 188 -13.40 8.57 -0.60
C SER A 188 -14.68 9.07 -1.27
N ARG A 189 -14.81 10.39 -1.50
CA ARG A 189 -15.96 10.97 -2.22
C ARG A 189 -16.02 10.55 -3.68
N SER A 190 -14.88 10.43 -4.34
CA SER A 190 -14.78 9.95 -5.73
C SER A 190 -15.38 8.56 -5.89
N ILE A 191 -15.08 7.65 -4.94
CA ILE A 191 -15.67 6.31 -4.91
C ILE A 191 -17.15 6.34 -4.49
N ALA A 192 -17.52 7.19 -3.53
CA ALA A 192 -18.91 7.34 -3.11
C ALA A 192 -19.84 7.75 -4.28
N ARG A 193 -19.36 8.62 -5.20
CA ARG A 193 -20.11 8.99 -6.42
C ARG A 193 -20.43 7.80 -7.33
N LEU A 194 -19.60 6.76 -7.31
CA LEU A 194 -19.82 5.53 -8.09
C LEU A 194 -20.78 4.58 -7.38
N LEU A 195 -20.72 4.50 -6.05
CA LEU A 195 -21.47 3.53 -5.23
C LEU A 195 -22.85 4.04 -4.78
N PHE A 196 -23.09 5.35 -4.79
CA PHE A 196 -24.36 5.99 -4.45
C PHE A 196 -24.89 6.86 -5.61
N PRO A 197 -25.05 6.31 -6.82
CA PRO A 197 -25.63 7.07 -7.93
C PRO A 197 -27.13 7.30 -7.68
N ARG A 198 -27.65 8.46 -8.08
CA ARG A 198 -29.09 8.73 -8.08
C ARG A 198 -29.76 8.26 -9.36
N SER A 199 -29.02 8.09 -10.45
CA SER A 199 -29.53 7.63 -11.74
C SER A 199 -28.46 6.83 -12.49
N VAL A 200 -28.90 5.85 -13.28
CA VAL A 200 -27.99 4.96 -14.03
C VAL A 200 -28.41 4.86 -15.49
N ALA A 201 -27.48 5.11 -16.42
CA ALA A 201 -27.66 4.79 -17.84
C ALA A 201 -27.00 3.45 -18.19
N VAL A 202 -27.66 2.62 -19.00
CA VAL A 202 -27.12 1.34 -19.49
C VAL A 202 -26.90 1.42 -20.99
N ILE A 203 -25.65 1.67 -21.39
CA ILE A 203 -25.24 1.89 -22.77
C ILE A 203 -24.84 0.57 -23.40
N GLY A 204 -25.52 0.20 -24.51
CA GLY A 204 -25.46 -1.16 -25.06
C GLY A 204 -26.55 -2.08 -24.51
N ALA A 205 -27.61 -1.51 -23.91
CA ALA A 205 -28.83 -2.26 -23.61
C ALA A 205 -29.41 -2.88 -24.88
N SER A 206 -29.99 -4.09 -24.78
CA SER A 206 -30.52 -4.82 -25.94
C SER A 206 -31.85 -5.48 -25.65
N ARG A 207 -32.70 -5.62 -26.67
CA ARG A 207 -33.91 -6.46 -26.62
C ARG A 207 -33.58 -7.96 -26.59
N THR A 208 -32.40 -8.33 -27.10
CA THR A 208 -31.94 -9.71 -27.13
C THR A 208 -31.62 -10.18 -25.72
N ALA A 209 -32.14 -11.33 -25.35
CA ALA A 209 -31.88 -11.91 -24.03
C ALA A 209 -30.41 -12.31 -23.88
N HIS A 210 -29.89 -12.22 -22.66
CA HIS A 210 -28.55 -12.68 -22.27
C HIS A 210 -27.38 -11.91 -22.90
N THR A 211 -27.61 -10.77 -23.55
CA THR A 211 -26.50 -9.86 -23.83
C THR A 211 -26.02 -9.19 -22.53
N ILE A 212 -24.78 -8.71 -22.51
CA ILE A 212 -24.18 -8.06 -21.34
C ILE A 212 -25.02 -6.86 -20.89
N GLY A 213 -25.32 -5.93 -21.81
CA GLY A 213 -26.12 -4.74 -21.48
C GLY A 213 -27.56 -5.06 -21.07
N GLN A 214 -28.17 -6.11 -21.65
CA GLN A 214 -29.50 -6.56 -21.22
C GLN A 214 -29.47 -7.18 -19.82
N THR A 215 -28.39 -7.90 -19.48
CA THR A 215 -28.19 -8.51 -18.16
C THR A 215 -27.98 -7.44 -17.10
N ALA A 216 -27.10 -6.45 -17.34
CA ALA A 216 -26.90 -5.34 -16.42
C ALA A 216 -28.19 -4.55 -16.16
N LEU A 217 -28.96 -4.26 -17.21
CA LEU A 217 -30.28 -3.62 -17.08
C LEU A 217 -31.24 -4.46 -16.23
N ARG A 218 -31.34 -5.76 -16.48
CA ARG A 218 -32.21 -6.63 -15.70
C ARG A 218 -31.81 -6.65 -14.24
N ASN A 219 -30.52 -6.77 -13.95
CA ASN A 219 -30.00 -6.84 -12.59
C ASN A 219 -30.30 -5.57 -11.78
N LEU A 220 -30.19 -4.39 -12.40
CA LEU A 220 -30.59 -3.12 -11.78
C LEU A 220 -32.09 -3.09 -11.44
N LEU A 221 -32.94 -3.61 -12.33
CA LEU A 221 -34.39 -3.63 -12.13
C LEU A 221 -34.81 -4.68 -11.10
N THR A 222 -34.27 -5.90 -11.16
CA THR A 222 -34.57 -6.98 -10.20
C THR A 222 -33.95 -6.74 -8.84
N GLY A 223 -32.84 -6.00 -8.80
CA GLY A 223 -32.22 -5.53 -7.56
C GLY A 223 -32.98 -4.39 -6.91
N GLU A 224 -34.07 -3.90 -7.52
CA GLU A 224 -34.90 -2.79 -6.99
C GLU A 224 -34.08 -1.52 -6.73
N PHE A 225 -33.22 -1.13 -7.67
CA PHE A 225 -32.47 0.13 -7.59
C PHE A 225 -33.43 1.31 -7.35
N GLN A 226 -33.10 2.15 -6.37
CA GLN A 226 -34.00 3.19 -5.87
C GLN A 226 -34.06 4.44 -6.78
N GLY A 227 -33.16 4.56 -7.76
CA GLY A 227 -33.13 5.64 -8.75
C GLY A 227 -33.65 5.23 -10.13
N PRO A 228 -33.86 6.19 -11.06
CA PRO A 228 -34.22 5.86 -12.44
C PRO A 228 -33.09 5.14 -13.19
N VAL A 229 -33.49 4.22 -14.07
CA VAL A 229 -32.60 3.45 -14.96
C VAL A 229 -32.95 3.76 -16.41
N TYR A 230 -31.95 4.16 -17.20
CA TYR A 230 -32.11 4.59 -18.60
C TYR A 230 -31.38 3.64 -19.57
N PRO A 231 -32.09 2.74 -20.25
CA PRO A 231 -31.51 1.97 -21.36
C PRO A 231 -31.14 2.90 -22.53
N VAL A 232 -29.92 2.77 -23.04
CA VAL A 232 -29.48 3.46 -24.27
C VAL A 232 -29.30 2.44 -25.38
N HIS A 233 -30.05 2.63 -26.46
CA HIS A 233 -30.08 1.77 -27.64
C HIS A 233 -30.42 2.62 -28.88
N PRO A 234 -29.66 2.53 -30.00
CA PRO A 234 -29.85 3.39 -31.17
C PRO A 234 -31.28 3.40 -31.76
N GLU A 235 -31.89 2.22 -31.91
CA GLU A 235 -33.20 2.10 -32.60
C GLU A 235 -34.38 1.69 -31.69
N ALA A 236 -34.12 1.04 -30.56
CA ALA A 236 -35.19 0.48 -29.75
C ALA A 236 -35.88 1.59 -28.95
N LYS A 237 -37.22 1.62 -28.99
CA LYS A 237 -38.02 2.56 -28.16
C LYS A 237 -38.15 2.12 -26.71
N ALA A 238 -38.01 0.82 -26.45
CA ALA A 238 -38.06 0.24 -25.12
C ALA A 238 -37.22 -1.05 -25.04
N VAL A 239 -36.63 -1.28 -23.87
CA VAL A 239 -35.84 -2.48 -23.54
C VAL A 239 -36.26 -2.97 -22.16
N VAL A 240 -36.65 -4.26 -22.04
CA VAL A 240 -37.18 -4.86 -20.79
C VAL A 240 -38.36 -4.05 -20.20
N GLY A 241 -39.18 -3.44 -21.06
CA GLY A 241 -40.33 -2.64 -20.64
C GLY A 241 -40.01 -1.21 -20.17
N VAL A 242 -38.73 -0.81 -20.17
CA VAL A 242 -38.28 0.54 -19.82
C VAL A 242 -38.03 1.35 -21.10
N ARG A 243 -38.40 2.64 -21.10
CA ARG A 243 -38.17 3.55 -22.24
C ARG A 243 -36.67 3.66 -22.55
N ALA A 244 -36.31 3.44 -23.80
CA ALA A 244 -34.93 3.53 -24.26
C ALA A 244 -34.67 4.81 -25.05
N TYR A 245 -33.43 5.29 -25.01
CA TYR A 245 -32.96 6.51 -25.67
C TYR A 245 -31.88 6.19 -26.71
N PRO A 246 -31.82 6.90 -27.85
CA PRO A 246 -30.80 6.65 -28.89
C PRO A 246 -29.37 6.90 -28.38
N SER A 247 -29.16 8.00 -27.65
CA SER A 247 -27.91 8.37 -26.99
C SER A 247 -28.15 8.71 -25.51
N VAL A 248 -27.08 8.71 -24.71
CA VAL A 248 -27.09 9.22 -23.33
C VAL A 248 -27.42 10.73 -23.29
N LEU A 249 -27.12 11.47 -24.35
CA LEU A 249 -27.45 12.90 -24.49
C LEU A 249 -28.95 13.16 -24.62
N ASP A 250 -29.70 12.19 -25.16
CA ASP A 250 -31.16 12.30 -25.33
C ASP A 250 -31.94 12.07 -24.04
N ILE A 251 -31.27 11.62 -22.97
CA ILE A 251 -31.90 11.43 -21.66
C ILE A 251 -32.24 12.82 -21.10
N PRO A 252 -33.50 13.09 -20.73
CA PRO A 252 -33.91 14.42 -20.27
C PRO A 252 -33.35 14.76 -18.89
N ASP A 253 -33.14 13.75 -18.04
CA ASP A 253 -32.69 13.91 -16.67
C ASP A 253 -31.15 13.78 -16.56
N GLU A 254 -30.62 14.15 -15.40
CA GLU A 254 -29.21 13.96 -15.04
C GLU A 254 -28.84 12.48 -14.94
N VAL A 255 -27.62 12.13 -15.33
CA VAL A 255 -27.09 10.75 -15.29
C VAL A 255 -25.85 10.72 -14.41
N ASP A 256 -25.93 10.11 -13.22
CA ASP A 256 -24.79 10.06 -12.31
C ASP A 256 -23.78 8.96 -12.72
N LEU A 257 -24.26 7.79 -13.17
CA LEU A 257 -23.42 6.63 -13.53
C LEU A 257 -23.81 6.04 -14.89
N ALA A 258 -22.83 5.67 -15.72
CA ALA A 258 -23.07 4.93 -16.97
C ALA A 258 -22.43 3.53 -16.95
N VAL A 259 -23.23 2.50 -17.19
CA VAL A 259 -22.78 1.12 -17.43
C VAL A 259 -22.57 0.94 -18.93
N VAL A 260 -21.32 0.70 -19.35
CA VAL A 260 -20.90 0.66 -20.74
C VAL A 260 -20.66 -0.79 -21.18
N ALA A 261 -21.56 -1.29 -22.03
CA ALA A 261 -21.58 -2.66 -22.56
C ALA A 261 -21.60 -2.71 -24.10
N VAL A 262 -20.90 -1.77 -24.74
CA VAL A 262 -20.69 -1.71 -26.20
C VAL A 262 -19.35 -2.33 -26.59
N ARG A 263 -19.08 -2.53 -27.88
CA ARG A 263 -17.76 -3.00 -28.32
C ARG A 263 -16.66 -2.00 -27.97
N ALA A 264 -15.44 -2.48 -27.70
CA ALA A 264 -14.30 -1.64 -27.31
C ALA A 264 -14.04 -0.46 -28.27
N GLU A 265 -14.24 -0.66 -29.57
CA GLU A 265 -13.99 0.39 -30.58
C GLU A 265 -15.00 1.55 -30.50
N ALA A 266 -16.18 1.32 -29.92
CA ALA A 266 -17.22 2.33 -29.74
C ALA A 266 -17.18 3.00 -28.36
N VAL A 267 -16.28 2.57 -27.46
CA VAL A 267 -16.24 3.10 -26.08
C VAL A 267 -15.76 4.56 -26.06
N ALA A 268 -14.83 4.97 -26.93
CA ALA A 268 -14.35 6.35 -26.98
C ALA A 268 -15.49 7.34 -27.24
N GLU A 269 -16.32 7.10 -28.26
CA GLU A 269 -17.49 7.93 -28.57
C GLU A 269 -18.48 7.99 -27.40
N VAL A 270 -18.67 6.88 -26.69
CA VAL A 270 -19.52 6.84 -25.49
C VAL A 270 -18.96 7.67 -24.35
N VAL A 271 -17.63 7.68 -24.16
CA VAL A 271 -16.98 8.51 -23.14
C VAL A 271 -17.21 9.99 -23.44
N ASP A 272 -17.09 10.41 -24.69
CA ASP A 272 -17.31 11.80 -25.10
C ASP A 272 -18.76 12.24 -24.84
N GLN A 273 -19.74 11.39 -25.20
CA GLN A 273 -21.15 11.67 -24.92
C GLN A 273 -21.44 11.72 -23.42
N CYS A 274 -20.82 10.85 -22.62
CA CYS A 274 -20.94 10.87 -21.16
C CYS A 274 -20.29 12.13 -20.56
N ALA A 275 -19.18 12.60 -21.12
CA ALA A 275 -18.52 13.83 -20.70
C ALA A 275 -19.41 15.05 -20.96
N GLU A 276 -20.00 15.15 -22.15
CA GLU A 276 -20.94 16.23 -22.49
C GLU A 276 -22.22 16.17 -21.62
N LYS A 277 -22.69 14.96 -21.29
CA LYS A 277 -23.83 14.77 -20.38
C LYS A 277 -23.51 15.09 -18.91
N GLY A 278 -22.23 15.21 -18.54
CA GLY A 278 -21.81 15.46 -17.15
C GLY A 278 -21.88 14.25 -16.23
N VAL A 279 -21.73 13.03 -16.78
CA VAL A 279 -21.71 11.79 -15.99
C VAL A 279 -20.56 11.81 -14.98
N HIS A 280 -20.73 11.23 -13.79
CA HIS A 280 -19.67 11.21 -12.77
C HIS A 280 -18.71 10.03 -12.91
N GLY A 281 -19.17 8.91 -13.47
CA GLY A 281 -18.31 7.76 -13.67
C GLY A 281 -18.88 6.66 -14.56
N LEU A 282 -17.97 5.79 -14.97
CA LEU A 282 -18.20 4.75 -15.96
C LEU A 282 -17.91 3.37 -15.35
N VAL A 283 -18.82 2.42 -15.58
CA VAL A 283 -18.59 0.99 -15.34
C VAL A 283 -18.44 0.30 -16.68
N VAL A 284 -17.20 0.07 -17.11
CA VAL A 284 -16.90 -0.50 -18.43
C VAL A 284 -16.75 -2.01 -18.30
N VAL A 285 -17.84 -2.72 -18.59
CA VAL A 285 -17.86 -4.19 -18.55
C VAL A 285 -17.24 -4.83 -19.79
N SER A 286 -17.10 -4.07 -20.87
CA SER A 286 -16.56 -4.52 -22.14
C SER A 286 -15.10 -4.96 -22.06
N SER A 287 -14.78 -6.06 -22.75
CA SER A 287 -13.42 -6.51 -23.05
C SER A 287 -12.92 -5.94 -24.40
N GLY A 288 -11.67 -6.23 -24.76
CA GLY A 288 -10.95 -5.70 -25.92
C GLY A 288 -9.93 -4.61 -25.58
N PHE A 289 -9.38 -4.61 -24.36
CA PHE A 289 -8.50 -3.56 -23.83
C PHE A 289 -7.12 -4.12 -23.48
N GLY A 290 -6.47 -3.69 -22.39
CA GLY A 290 -5.10 -4.08 -22.09
C GLY A 290 -4.83 -5.58 -22.07
N GLU A 291 -5.85 -6.41 -21.85
CA GLU A 291 -5.73 -7.86 -21.82
C GLU A 291 -5.46 -8.50 -23.18
N ILE A 292 -5.71 -7.80 -24.29
CA ILE A 292 -5.46 -8.31 -25.66
C ILE A 292 -4.09 -7.90 -26.23
N GLY A 293 -3.28 -7.14 -25.49
CA GLY A 293 -1.94 -6.72 -25.88
C GLY A 293 -1.77 -5.20 -26.06
N PRO A 294 -0.70 -4.74 -26.74
CA PRO A 294 -0.30 -3.33 -26.78
C PRO A 294 -1.36 -2.38 -27.38
N GLU A 295 -2.06 -2.79 -28.44
CA GLU A 295 -3.11 -1.97 -29.05
C GLU A 295 -4.29 -1.74 -28.09
N GLY A 296 -4.72 -2.81 -27.41
CA GLY A 296 -5.77 -2.70 -26.39
C GLY A 296 -5.31 -1.92 -25.16
N ARG A 297 -4.02 -1.95 -24.82
CA ARG A 297 -3.41 -1.12 -23.77
C ARG A 297 -3.51 0.37 -24.13
N ALA A 298 -3.15 0.75 -25.36
CA ALA A 298 -3.29 2.13 -25.84
C ALA A 298 -4.75 2.60 -25.78
N ARG A 299 -5.71 1.76 -26.19
CA ARG A 299 -7.14 2.06 -26.07
C ARG A 299 -7.60 2.23 -24.62
N GLN A 300 -7.06 1.42 -23.71
CA GLN A 300 -7.37 1.53 -22.27
C GLN A 300 -6.82 2.82 -21.67
N ASP A 301 -5.64 3.22 -22.10
CA ASP A 301 -4.95 4.43 -21.65
C ASP A 301 -5.68 5.68 -22.16
N GLU A 302 -6.14 5.67 -23.42
CA GLU A 302 -7.01 6.71 -23.99
C GLU A 302 -8.37 6.81 -23.27
N LEU A 303 -9.01 5.68 -22.94
CA LEU A 303 -10.25 5.64 -22.14
C LEU A 303 -10.06 6.36 -20.79
N VAL A 304 -9.02 6.01 -20.05
CA VAL A 304 -8.77 6.61 -18.72
C VAL A 304 -8.45 8.10 -18.85
N ARG A 305 -7.61 8.48 -19.82
CA ARG A 305 -7.22 9.87 -20.04
C ARG A 305 -8.43 10.75 -20.32
N THR A 306 -9.26 10.35 -21.29
CA THR A 306 -10.45 11.10 -21.71
C THR A 306 -11.49 11.19 -20.57
N ALA A 307 -11.70 10.09 -19.84
CA ALA A 307 -12.62 10.09 -18.72
C ALA A 307 -12.14 11.04 -17.59
N ARG A 308 -10.87 10.98 -17.20
CA ARG A 308 -10.32 11.84 -16.15
C ARG A 308 -10.27 13.31 -16.55
N ALA A 309 -9.97 13.61 -17.82
CA ALA A 309 -10.04 14.98 -18.34
C ALA A 309 -11.45 15.55 -18.15
N ALA A 310 -12.49 14.75 -18.38
CA ALA A 310 -13.89 15.13 -18.19
C ALA A 310 -14.38 15.14 -16.73
N GLY A 311 -13.52 14.84 -15.74
CA GLY A 311 -13.92 14.77 -14.34
C GLY A 311 -14.51 13.42 -13.90
N MET A 312 -14.47 12.40 -14.76
CA MET A 312 -15.03 11.06 -14.52
C MET A 312 -14.01 10.07 -13.96
N ARG A 313 -14.53 9.06 -13.24
CA ARG A 313 -13.77 7.86 -12.84
C ARG A 313 -14.22 6.63 -13.62
N VAL A 314 -13.31 5.66 -13.80
CA VAL A 314 -13.58 4.43 -14.55
C VAL A 314 -13.38 3.19 -13.66
N VAL A 315 -14.43 2.38 -13.55
CA VAL A 315 -14.36 1.00 -13.05
C VAL A 315 -14.23 0.07 -14.26
N GLY A 316 -13.22 -0.80 -14.27
CA GLY A 316 -12.89 -1.65 -15.41
C GLY A 316 -11.66 -1.15 -16.19
N PRO A 317 -11.59 -1.39 -17.51
CA PRO A 317 -12.54 -2.17 -18.31
C PRO A 317 -12.49 -3.68 -17.98
N ASN A 318 -13.24 -4.50 -18.70
CA ASN A 318 -13.25 -5.96 -18.56
C ASN A 318 -13.56 -6.42 -17.12
N CYS A 319 -14.59 -5.82 -16.52
CA CYS A 319 -14.97 -6.09 -15.14
C CYS A 319 -16.34 -6.76 -15.00
N LEU A 320 -16.63 -7.30 -13.81
CA LEU A 320 -17.98 -7.77 -13.48
C LEU A 320 -18.96 -6.61 -13.20
N GLY A 321 -18.47 -5.44 -12.79
CA GLY A 321 -19.27 -4.28 -12.38
C GLY A 321 -19.23 -4.01 -10.87
N ILE A 322 -20.17 -3.19 -10.39
CA ILE A 322 -20.25 -2.74 -8.99
C ILE A 322 -21.62 -2.97 -8.37
N ALA A 323 -21.66 -3.12 -7.04
CA ALA A 323 -22.91 -3.20 -6.27
C ALA A 323 -22.82 -2.46 -4.94
N ASN A 324 -23.97 -1.97 -4.48
CA ASN A 324 -24.20 -1.42 -3.15
C ASN A 324 -25.52 -2.00 -2.62
N SER A 325 -25.43 -2.74 -1.51
CA SER A 325 -26.54 -3.47 -0.93
C SER A 325 -27.35 -2.67 0.10
N ASP A 326 -26.98 -1.41 0.36
CA ASP A 326 -27.78 -0.51 1.20
C ASP A 326 -29.21 -0.44 0.64
N PRO A 327 -30.25 -0.80 1.41
CA PRO A 327 -31.64 -0.77 0.94
C PRO A 327 -32.11 0.59 0.44
N ALA A 328 -31.47 1.69 0.85
CA ALA A 328 -31.76 3.03 0.35
C ALA A 328 -31.19 3.31 -1.05
N VAL A 329 -30.34 2.40 -1.56
CA VAL A 329 -29.69 2.51 -2.88
C VAL A 329 -30.06 1.31 -3.75
N SER A 330 -29.81 0.10 -3.25
CA SER A 330 -30.07 -1.18 -3.92
C SER A 330 -29.45 -1.28 -5.33
N LEU A 331 -28.18 -0.89 -5.45
CA LEU A 331 -27.47 -0.87 -6.72
C LEU A 331 -26.94 -2.28 -7.07
N ASN A 332 -27.45 -2.88 -8.14
CA ASN A 332 -26.83 -4.03 -8.79
C ASN A 332 -26.42 -3.71 -10.24
N ALA A 333 -25.30 -3.00 -10.40
CA ALA A 333 -24.68 -2.72 -11.70
C ALA A 333 -23.65 -3.80 -12.09
N THR A 334 -23.88 -5.06 -11.69
CA THR A 334 -23.00 -6.19 -11.99
C THR A 334 -23.59 -7.10 -13.05
N LEU A 335 -22.78 -8.04 -13.55
CA LEU A 335 -23.24 -9.16 -14.39
C LEU A 335 -23.65 -10.39 -13.56
N SER A 336 -23.80 -10.25 -12.24
CA SER A 336 -24.32 -11.30 -11.34
C SER A 336 -25.80 -11.05 -11.04
N PRO A 337 -26.70 -12.01 -11.34
CA PRO A 337 -28.12 -11.86 -11.02
C PRO A 337 -28.37 -11.89 -9.52
N ASP A 338 -27.64 -12.75 -8.80
CA ASP A 338 -27.79 -12.93 -7.37
C ASP A 338 -26.68 -12.15 -6.64
N LEU A 339 -27.10 -11.22 -5.78
CA LEU A 339 -26.23 -10.54 -4.85
C LEU A 339 -26.46 -11.08 -3.43
N PRO A 340 -25.39 -11.18 -2.62
CA PRO A 340 -25.54 -11.36 -1.18
C PRO A 340 -26.40 -10.25 -0.56
N PRO A 341 -27.12 -10.55 0.54
CA PRO A 341 -27.91 -9.54 1.24
C PRO A 341 -27.02 -8.45 1.82
N HIS A 342 -27.64 -7.37 2.33
CA HIS A 342 -26.94 -6.35 3.07
C HIS A 342 -26.18 -6.93 4.28
N GLY A 343 -24.96 -6.46 4.52
CA GLY A 343 -24.11 -6.88 5.62
C GLY A 343 -22.80 -6.10 5.70
N PRO A 344 -21.92 -6.45 6.64
CA PRO A 344 -20.81 -5.58 7.04
C PRO A 344 -19.54 -5.72 6.18
N ILE A 345 -19.60 -6.44 5.06
CA ILE A 345 -18.40 -6.84 4.29
C ILE A 345 -18.27 -6.00 3.02
N GLY A 346 -17.21 -5.20 2.92
CA GLY A 346 -16.79 -4.54 1.69
C GLY A 346 -15.84 -5.43 0.91
N PHE A 347 -16.03 -5.55 -0.41
CA PHE A 347 -15.23 -6.47 -1.22
C PHE A 347 -14.79 -5.88 -2.56
N PHE A 348 -13.47 -5.83 -2.76
CA PHE A 348 -12.83 -5.50 -4.02
C PHE A 348 -12.21 -6.74 -4.68
N SER A 349 -12.48 -6.91 -5.98
CA SER A 349 -11.94 -8.00 -6.81
C SER A 349 -11.33 -7.48 -8.10
N GLN A 350 -10.12 -7.93 -8.43
CA GLN A 350 -9.52 -7.69 -9.76
C GLN A 350 -9.98 -8.73 -10.79
N SER A 351 -10.42 -9.90 -10.36
CA SER A 351 -10.92 -10.93 -11.28
C SER A 351 -12.40 -10.70 -11.61
N GLY A 352 -12.70 -10.48 -12.90
CA GLY A 352 -14.06 -10.39 -13.43
C GLY A 352 -14.75 -11.77 -13.51
N ALA A 353 -14.07 -12.76 -14.09
CA ALA A 353 -14.62 -14.11 -14.28
C ALA A 353 -14.93 -14.83 -12.96
N LEU A 354 -14.06 -14.65 -11.96
CA LEU A 354 -14.24 -15.26 -10.64
C LEU A 354 -15.25 -14.51 -9.77
N GLY A 355 -15.47 -13.22 -10.04
CA GLY A 355 -16.32 -12.34 -9.24
C GLY A 355 -17.76 -12.85 -9.05
N ARG A 356 -18.36 -13.46 -10.08
CA ARG A 356 -19.72 -14.04 -9.95
C ARG A 356 -19.74 -15.26 -9.03
N ALA A 357 -18.78 -16.19 -9.19
CA ALA A 357 -18.66 -17.35 -8.31
C ALA A 357 -18.36 -16.94 -6.86
N ILE A 358 -17.59 -15.87 -6.69
CA ILE A 358 -17.30 -15.23 -5.41
C ILE A 358 -18.59 -14.72 -4.75
N LEU A 359 -19.39 -13.92 -5.46
CA LEU A 359 -20.66 -13.37 -4.93
C LEU A 359 -21.62 -14.50 -4.55
N GLN A 360 -21.75 -15.52 -5.41
CA GLN A 360 -22.57 -16.69 -5.11
C GLN A 360 -22.11 -17.40 -3.83
N ARG A 361 -20.80 -17.64 -3.66
CA ARG A 361 -20.24 -18.28 -2.46
C ARG A 361 -20.44 -17.47 -1.18
N VAL A 362 -20.40 -16.13 -1.27
CA VAL A 362 -20.70 -15.26 -0.12
C VAL A 362 -22.16 -15.44 0.31
N ALA A 363 -23.09 -15.46 -0.65
CA ALA A 363 -24.51 -15.68 -0.40
C ALA A 363 -24.78 -17.09 0.16
N GLU A 364 -24.20 -18.14 -0.43
CA GLU A 364 -24.32 -19.54 0.04
C GLU A 364 -23.82 -19.73 1.47
N ARG A 365 -22.82 -18.95 1.89
CA ARG A 365 -22.30 -18.94 3.26
C ARG A 365 -23.13 -18.11 4.23
N GLY A 366 -24.24 -17.50 3.79
CA GLY A 366 -25.09 -16.67 4.62
C GLY A 366 -24.43 -15.36 5.06
N MET A 367 -23.41 -14.89 4.34
CA MET A 367 -22.77 -13.60 4.62
C MET A 367 -23.42 -12.49 3.79
N GLY A 368 -23.54 -11.29 4.37
CA GLY A 368 -23.94 -10.09 3.64
C GLY A 368 -22.76 -9.21 3.24
N LEU A 369 -22.93 -8.43 2.17
CA LEU A 369 -21.98 -7.43 1.69
C LEU A 369 -22.53 -6.03 1.98
N SER A 370 -21.65 -5.03 2.11
CA SER A 370 -22.02 -3.61 2.08
C SER A 370 -21.88 -3.09 0.65
N THR A 371 -20.70 -3.29 0.07
CA THR A 371 -20.34 -2.82 -1.26
C THR A 371 -19.44 -3.84 -1.95
N PHE A 372 -19.59 -3.98 -3.26
CA PHE A 372 -18.78 -4.84 -4.09
C PHE A 372 -18.27 -4.07 -5.31
N VAL A 373 -16.97 -4.18 -5.60
CA VAL A 373 -16.36 -3.59 -6.78
C VAL A 373 -15.47 -4.60 -7.48
N SER A 374 -15.82 -4.96 -8.71
CA SER A 374 -14.92 -5.66 -9.62
C SER A 374 -14.23 -4.64 -10.51
N ALA A 375 -12.90 -4.53 -10.41
CA ALA A 375 -12.13 -3.55 -11.19
C ALA A 375 -11.65 -4.08 -12.55
N GLY A 376 -11.76 -5.39 -12.81
CA GLY A 376 -11.25 -6.00 -14.04
C GLY A 376 -9.79 -5.64 -14.25
N ASN A 377 -9.49 -5.05 -15.41
CA ASN A 377 -8.14 -4.60 -15.76
C ASN A 377 -7.57 -3.51 -14.83
N ARG A 378 -8.39 -2.90 -13.96
CA ARG A 378 -8.00 -1.88 -12.98
C ARG A 378 -7.24 -0.73 -13.65
N ALA A 379 -7.87 -0.13 -14.67
CA ALA A 379 -7.26 0.96 -15.43
C ALA A 379 -7.19 2.27 -14.63
N ASP A 380 -8.22 2.55 -13.83
CA ASP A 380 -8.33 3.76 -13.01
C ASP A 380 -8.64 3.42 -11.54
N VAL A 381 -9.89 3.07 -11.21
CA VAL A 381 -10.28 2.73 -9.83
C VAL A 381 -9.54 1.49 -9.34
N SER A 382 -8.94 1.58 -8.16
CA SER A 382 -8.09 0.54 -7.57
C SER A 382 -8.50 0.16 -6.15
N GLY A 383 -7.93 -0.93 -5.64
CA GLY A 383 -8.14 -1.35 -4.26
C GLY A 383 -7.68 -0.30 -3.24
N ASN A 384 -6.74 0.58 -3.60
CA ASN A 384 -6.31 1.70 -2.76
C ASN A 384 -7.44 2.72 -2.58
N ASP A 385 -8.13 3.10 -3.67
CA ASP A 385 -9.25 4.05 -3.60
C ASP A 385 -10.36 3.49 -2.69
N LEU A 386 -10.64 2.19 -2.80
CA LEU A 386 -11.67 1.52 -1.98
C LEU A 386 -11.28 1.46 -0.49
N VAL A 387 -10.00 1.23 -0.17
CA VAL A 387 -9.52 1.32 1.23
C VAL A 387 -9.74 2.72 1.81
N GLN A 388 -9.56 3.78 1.01
CA GLN A 388 -9.80 5.15 1.46
C GLN A 388 -11.29 5.44 1.72
N TYR A 389 -12.17 4.88 0.89
CA TYR A 389 -13.63 4.94 1.08
C TYR A 389 -14.07 4.16 2.33
N TRP A 390 -13.67 2.89 2.46
CA TRP A 390 -14.07 2.04 3.58
C TRP A 390 -13.52 2.50 4.92
N GLN A 391 -12.52 3.37 4.95
CA GLN A 391 -12.05 3.97 6.19
C GLN A 391 -13.16 4.80 6.88
N GLU A 392 -13.99 5.51 6.12
CA GLU A 392 -15.04 6.38 6.66
C GLU A 392 -16.45 5.77 6.56
N ASP A 393 -16.65 4.75 5.73
CA ASP A 393 -17.95 4.09 5.56
C ASP A 393 -18.38 3.29 6.81
N PRO A 394 -19.44 3.68 7.54
CA PRO A 394 -19.86 2.95 8.73
C PRO A 394 -20.49 1.59 8.43
N ALA A 395 -21.01 1.35 7.21
CA ALA A 395 -21.65 0.09 6.84
C ALA A 395 -20.62 -1.04 6.65
N THR A 396 -19.38 -0.70 6.29
CA THR A 396 -18.30 -1.66 6.12
C THR A 396 -17.50 -1.83 7.42
N GLU A 397 -17.52 -3.02 7.99
CA GLU A 397 -16.71 -3.38 9.18
C GLU A 397 -15.55 -4.32 8.84
N VAL A 398 -15.65 -5.09 7.75
CA VAL A 398 -14.61 -6.03 7.27
C VAL A 398 -14.33 -5.79 5.81
N VAL A 399 -13.05 -5.70 5.44
CA VAL A 399 -12.61 -5.45 4.07
C VAL A 399 -11.95 -6.67 3.48
N LEU A 400 -12.45 -7.12 2.32
CA LEU A 400 -11.89 -8.21 1.53
C LEU A 400 -11.26 -7.67 0.24
N GLN A 401 -10.03 -8.11 -0.04
CA GLN A 401 -9.25 -7.67 -1.18
C GLN A 401 -8.69 -8.87 -1.94
N TYR A 402 -9.22 -9.14 -3.14
CA TYR A 402 -8.61 -10.09 -4.06
C TYR A 402 -7.68 -9.33 -5.03
N LEU A 403 -6.37 -9.48 -4.79
CA LEU A 403 -5.33 -8.67 -5.42
C LEU A 403 -4.45 -9.56 -6.28
N GLU A 404 -4.39 -9.26 -7.57
CA GLU A 404 -3.41 -9.85 -8.48
C GLU A 404 -2.23 -8.87 -8.70
N SER A 405 -2.47 -7.57 -8.52
CA SER A 405 -1.46 -6.50 -8.50
C SER A 405 -1.84 -5.39 -7.52
N LEU A 406 -0.85 -4.65 -7.00
CA LEU A 406 -1.08 -3.62 -5.97
C LEU A 406 -1.09 -2.18 -6.51
N GLY A 407 -0.67 -1.94 -7.76
CA GLY A 407 -0.60 -0.59 -8.33
C GLY A 407 0.48 0.27 -7.68
N ASN A 408 0.18 0.81 -6.50
CA ASN A 408 1.12 1.52 -5.63
C ASN A 408 1.17 0.77 -4.28
N PRO A 409 2.11 -0.18 -4.11
CA PRO A 409 2.23 -1.00 -2.91
C PRO A 409 2.59 -0.22 -1.64
N ARG A 410 3.39 0.84 -1.74
CA ARG A 410 3.76 1.68 -0.60
C ARG A 410 2.55 2.48 -0.09
N LYS A 411 1.76 3.10 -0.99
CA LYS A 411 0.44 3.68 -0.65
C LYS A 411 -0.49 2.62 -0.06
N PHE A 412 -0.56 1.43 -0.65
CA PHE A 412 -1.39 0.34 -0.12
C PHE A 412 -1.03 -0.01 1.32
N VAL A 413 0.25 -0.28 1.63
CA VAL A 413 0.68 -0.65 2.99
C VAL A 413 0.38 0.47 4.00
N ARG A 414 0.62 1.73 3.62
CA ARG A 414 0.29 2.90 4.46
C ARG A 414 -1.20 2.98 4.76
N LEU A 415 -2.05 2.88 3.73
CA LEU A 415 -3.50 2.95 3.86
C LEU A 415 -4.05 1.75 4.63
N ALA A 416 -3.56 0.54 4.33
CA ALA A 416 -3.95 -0.69 5.01
C ALA A 416 -3.59 -0.65 6.50
N ARG A 417 -2.39 -0.16 6.87
CA ARG A 417 -1.98 0.00 8.28
C ARG A 417 -2.91 0.93 9.05
N ARG A 418 -3.35 2.02 8.42
CA ARG A 418 -4.30 2.96 9.03
C ARG A 418 -5.69 2.33 9.18
N LEU A 419 -6.19 1.69 8.13
CA LEU A 419 -7.50 1.03 8.12
C LEU A 419 -7.56 -0.14 9.12
N ALA A 420 -6.53 -1.01 9.12
CA ALA A 420 -6.42 -2.21 9.95
C ALA A 420 -6.44 -1.91 11.46
N LYS A 421 -6.14 -0.68 11.89
CA LYS A 421 -6.31 -0.28 13.30
C LYS A 421 -7.78 -0.15 13.71
N GLN A 422 -8.68 0.02 12.74
CA GLN A 422 -10.11 0.18 12.97
C GLN A 422 -10.89 -1.06 12.49
N LYS A 423 -10.56 -1.57 11.30
CA LYS A 423 -11.35 -2.58 10.56
C LYS A 423 -10.44 -3.65 9.98
N PRO A 424 -10.73 -4.96 10.17
CA PRO A 424 -9.90 -6.03 9.61
C PRO A 424 -9.81 -5.94 8.08
N VAL A 425 -8.61 -6.06 7.54
CA VAL A 425 -8.34 -6.15 6.10
C VAL A 425 -7.83 -7.55 5.79
N VAL A 426 -8.61 -8.33 5.04
CA VAL A 426 -8.27 -9.68 4.61
C VAL A 426 -7.92 -9.65 3.13
N ALA A 427 -6.73 -10.12 2.77
CA ALA A 427 -6.25 -10.08 1.40
C ALA A 427 -5.83 -11.46 0.89
N VAL A 428 -6.29 -11.80 -0.30
CA VAL A 428 -5.79 -12.92 -1.10
C VAL A 428 -4.89 -12.33 -2.18
N ARG A 429 -3.71 -12.93 -2.36
CA ARG A 429 -2.85 -12.59 -3.48
C ARG A 429 -2.70 -13.79 -4.42
N SER A 430 -3.18 -13.63 -5.64
CA SER A 430 -2.95 -14.58 -6.73
C SER A 430 -1.55 -14.38 -7.32
N GLY A 431 -0.82 -15.46 -7.62
CA GLY A 431 0.45 -15.40 -8.36
C GLY A 431 1.76 -15.43 -7.54
N GLY A 432 1.76 -15.94 -6.31
CA GLY A 432 2.98 -16.04 -5.49
C GLY A 432 4.13 -16.86 -6.09
N SER A 433 3.85 -17.76 -7.04
CA SER A 433 4.85 -18.64 -7.69
C SER A 433 5.28 -18.20 -9.09
N ALA A 434 4.53 -17.32 -9.75
CA ALA A 434 4.86 -16.79 -11.07
C ALA A 434 4.88 -15.26 -10.98
N GLN A 435 6.06 -14.66 -11.09
CA GLN A 435 6.28 -13.20 -11.07
C GLN A 435 5.66 -12.46 -12.29
N THR A 436 4.56 -12.98 -12.86
CA THR A 436 3.93 -12.39 -14.05
C THR A 436 2.78 -11.49 -13.62
N THR A 437 2.78 -10.27 -14.17
CA THR A 437 1.64 -9.37 -14.07
C THR A 437 0.47 -9.97 -14.84
N PRO A 438 -0.76 -9.98 -14.31
CA PRO A 438 -1.94 -10.34 -15.09
C PRO A 438 -2.05 -9.47 -16.35
N THR A 439 -2.35 -10.11 -17.48
CA THR A 439 -2.52 -9.43 -18.77
C THR A 439 -3.58 -8.34 -18.67
N GLY A 440 -3.22 -7.10 -19.03
CA GLY A 440 -4.11 -5.93 -19.05
C GLY A 440 -4.10 -5.05 -17.82
N HIS A 441 -3.48 -5.49 -16.73
CA HIS A 441 -3.17 -4.60 -15.61
C HIS A 441 -2.14 -3.58 -16.03
N ALA A 442 -2.41 -2.31 -15.74
CA ALA A 442 -1.46 -1.24 -16.00
C ALA A 442 -0.21 -1.34 -15.10
N ALA A 443 -0.27 -2.00 -13.94
CA ALA A 443 0.82 -2.04 -12.95
C ALA A 443 1.73 -3.23 -13.19
N GLY A 444 3.04 -3.02 -13.17
CA GLY A 444 4.03 -4.09 -13.24
C GLY A 444 3.95 -5.05 -12.04
N GLY A 445 4.63 -6.18 -12.18
CA GLY A 445 4.73 -7.21 -11.17
C GLY A 445 5.51 -6.70 -9.96
N LEU A 446 5.26 -7.28 -8.79
CA LEU A 446 6.06 -6.94 -7.62
C LEU A 446 7.45 -7.57 -7.79
N ALA A 447 8.50 -6.76 -7.68
CA ALA A 447 9.88 -7.23 -7.71
C ALA A 447 10.29 -8.03 -6.45
N LEU A 448 9.45 -8.06 -5.41
CA LEU A 448 9.71 -8.80 -4.17
C LEU A 448 9.27 -10.27 -4.24
N PRO A 449 10.05 -11.20 -3.65
CA PRO A 449 9.59 -12.57 -3.37
C PRO A 449 8.31 -12.59 -2.53
N ASP A 450 7.54 -13.65 -2.67
CA ASP A 450 6.21 -13.73 -2.03
C ASP A 450 6.26 -13.73 -0.49
N TYR A 451 7.29 -14.33 0.10
CA TYR A 451 7.52 -14.29 1.55
C TYR A 451 7.80 -12.87 2.07
N ALA A 452 8.54 -12.05 1.31
CA ALA A 452 8.79 -10.66 1.66
C ALA A 452 7.48 -9.86 1.65
N VAL A 453 6.65 -10.04 0.61
CA VAL A 453 5.34 -9.38 0.52
C VAL A 453 4.41 -9.82 1.66
N THR A 454 4.43 -11.10 2.05
CA THR A 454 3.75 -11.59 3.26
C THR A 454 4.18 -10.81 4.50
N SER A 455 5.48 -10.64 4.70
CA SER A 455 6.03 -9.93 5.85
C SER A 455 5.57 -8.46 5.89
N LEU A 456 5.55 -7.79 4.72
CA LEU A 456 5.09 -6.40 4.61
C LEU A 456 3.58 -6.26 4.87
N PHE A 457 2.77 -7.21 4.40
CA PHE A 457 1.32 -7.22 4.68
C PHE A 457 1.04 -7.44 6.16
N GLN A 458 1.76 -8.37 6.79
CA GLN A 458 1.64 -8.62 8.23
C GLN A 458 2.06 -7.39 9.05
N GLN A 459 3.15 -6.70 8.66
CA GLN A 459 3.55 -5.43 9.28
C GLN A 459 2.42 -4.38 9.20
N ALA A 460 1.71 -4.34 8.07
CA ALA A 460 0.57 -3.45 7.83
C ALA A 460 -0.71 -3.88 8.58
N GLY A 461 -0.73 -5.01 9.27
CA GLY A 461 -1.95 -5.56 9.89
C GLY A 461 -2.93 -6.19 8.90
N VAL A 462 -2.51 -6.41 7.65
CA VAL A 462 -3.29 -7.13 6.65
C VAL A 462 -3.25 -8.62 6.97
N VAL A 463 -4.44 -9.22 7.11
CA VAL A 463 -4.62 -10.65 7.26
C VAL A 463 -4.48 -11.29 5.89
N ARG A 464 -3.24 -11.63 5.53
CA ARG A 464 -2.98 -12.40 4.32
C ARG A 464 -3.44 -13.84 4.50
N VAL A 465 -4.16 -14.34 3.50
CA VAL A 465 -4.61 -15.73 3.37
C VAL A 465 -4.17 -16.29 2.02
N ASP A 466 -4.11 -17.62 1.89
CA ASP A 466 -3.56 -18.25 0.69
C ASP A 466 -4.57 -18.32 -0.46
N ASP A 467 -5.85 -18.40 -0.14
CA ASP A 467 -6.92 -18.59 -1.12
C ASP A 467 -8.25 -17.95 -0.69
N ILE A 468 -9.20 -17.93 -1.63
CA ILE A 468 -10.52 -17.32 -1.43
C ILE A 468 -11.36 -18.07 -0.39
N THR A 469 -11.19 -19.39 -0.25
CA THR A 469 -11.89 -20.17 0.77
C THR A 469 -11.45 -19.71 2.15
N GLN A 470 -10.13 -19.61 2.38
CA GLN A 470 -9.57 -19.09 3.63
C GLN A 470 -9.98 -17.63 3.90
N MET A 471 -10.08 -16.81 2.86
CA MET A 471 -10.57 -15.42 2.99
C MET A 471 -11.98 -15.38 3.58
N PHE A 472 -12.89 -16.18 3.03
CA PHE A 472 -14.25 -16.28 3.54
C PHE A 472 -14.34 -16.96 4.91
N ASP A 473 -13.46 -17.93 5.18
CA ASP A 473 -13.37 -18.57 6.49
C ASP A 473 -13.01 -17.56 7.58
N ALA A 474 -12.01 -16.70 7.32
CA ALA A 474 -11.62 -15.62 8.22
C ALA A 474 -12.68 -14.51 8.30
N ALA A 475 -13.28 -14.13 7.16
CA ALA A 475 -14.29 -13.07 7.09
C ALA A 475 -15.50 -13.35 7.99
N GLN A 476 -15.95 -14.61 8.09
CA GLN A 476 -17.07 -15.00 8.96
C GLN A 476 -16.79 -14.67 10.43
N VAL A 477 -15.56 -14.92 10.92
CA VAL A 477 -15.19 -14.59 12.30
C VAL A 477 -15.16 -13.07 12.47
N PHE A 478 -14.49 -12.34 11.57
CA PHE A 478 -14.35 -10.89 11.68
C PHE A 478 -15.68 -10.13 11.61
N ALA A 479 -16.61 -10.61 10.78
CA ALA A 479 -17.88 -9.95 10.54
C ALA A 479 -18.91 -10.23 11.64
N TYR A 480 -18.95 -11.45 12.19
CA TYR A 480 -20.06 -11.89 13.02
C TYR A 480 -19.69 -12.33 14.44
N GLN A 481 -18.40 -12.38 14.78
CA GLN A 481 -17.91 -12.72 16.12
C GLN A 481 -17.07 -11.57 16.73
N PRO A 482 -16.93 -11.49 18.07
CA PRO A 482 -15.98 -10.59 18.71
C PRO A 482 -14.54 -11.05 18.46
N LEU A 483 -13.58 -10.14 18.63
CA LEU A 483 -12.16 -10.49 18.52
C LEU A 483 -11.69 -11.21 19.79
N PRO A 484 -10.82 -12.23 19.70
CA PRO A 484 -10.24 -12.87 20.87
C PRO A 484 -9.28 -11.93 21.61
N ASP A 485 -9.31 -11.96 22.95
CA ASP A 485 -8.36 -11.20 23.79
C ASP A 485 -6.93 -11.77 23.81
N GLY A 486 -6.76 -13.00 23.31
CA GLY A 486 -5.45 -13.63 23.20
C GLY A 486 -5.52 -15.07 22.69
N PRO A 487 -4.45 -15.86 22.83
CA PRO A 487 -4.29 -17.12 22.11
C PRO A 487 -4.84 -18.37 22.81
N ARG A 488 -5.51 -18.24 23.95
CA ARG A 488 -5.96 -19.37 24.77
C ARG A 488 -7.33 -19.84 24.28
N VAL A 489 -7.41 -21.09 23.83
CA VAL A 489 -8.59 -21.65 23.16
C VAL A 489 -9.19 -22.73 24.03
N GLY A 490 -10.47 -22.59 24.37
CA GLY A 490 -11.23 -23.68 24.98
C GLY A 490 -11.80 -24.60 23.91
N VAL A 491 -11.85 -25.90 24.19
CA VAL A 491 -12.38 -26.92 23.26
C VAL A 491 -13.51 -27.67 23.97
N ILE A 492 -14.71 -27.67 23.37
CA ILE A 492 -15.85 -28.49 23.81
C ILE A 492 -16.22 -29.42 22.66
N GLY A 493 -16.49 -30.68 22.97
CA GLY A 493 -16.96 -31.61 21.96
C GLY A 493 -17.70 -32.81 22.51
N ASN A 494 -18.17 -33.65 21.60
CA ASN A 494 -18.74 -34.96 21.90
C ASN A 494 -17.99 -36.09 21.17
N SER A 495 -16.74 -35.83 20.76
CA SER A 495 -15.95 -36.72 19.91
C SER A 495 -14.46 -36.52 20.17
N ASP A 496 -13.86 -37.48 20.88
CA ASP A 496 -12.43 -37.46 21.24
C ASP A 496 -11.50 -37.23 20.04
N SER A 497 -11.80 -37.88 18.91
CA SER A 497 -10.95 -37.84 17.72
C SER A 497 -10.92 -36.45 17.08
N LEU A 498 -12.07 -35.77 17.00
CA LEU A 498 -12.15 -34.43 16.43
C LEU A 498 -11.61 -33.36 17.40
N GLU A 499 -11.79 -33.55 18.71
CA GLU A 499 -11.20 -32.69 19.73
C GLU A 499 -9.67 -32.72 19.68
N LEU A 500 -9.07 -33.89 19.43
CA LEU A 500 -7.62 -34.01 19.22
C LEU A 500 -7.16 -33.26 17.95
N LEU A 501 -7.92 -33.34 16.85
CA LEU A 501 -7.63 -32.55 15.64
C LEU A 501 -7.67 -31.04 15.89
N VAL A 502 -8.63 -30.56 16.71
CA VAL A 502 -8.67 -29.15 17.14
C VAL A 502 -7.39 -28.80 17.91
N LYS A 503 -6.99 -29.63 18.87
CA LYS A 503 -5.79 -29.40 19.70
C LYS A 503 -4.52 -29.32 18.84
N ASP A 504 -4.33 -30.29 17.94
CA ASP A 504 -3.17 -30.34 17.05
C ASP A 504 -3.15 -29.18 16.05
N ALA A 505 -4.30 -28.82 15.50
CA ALA A 505 -4.42 -27.64 14.64
C ALA A 505 -4.10 -26.35 15.41
N ALA A 506 -4.56 -26.23 16.66
CA ALA A 506 -4.37 -25.03 17.48
C ALA A 506 -2.90 -24.83 17.79
N VAL A 507 -2.19 -25.89 18.20
CA VAL A 507 -0.74 -25.84 18.46
C VAL A 507 0.03 -25.45 17.20
N ARG A 508 -0.27 -26.06 16.04
CA ARG A 508 0.38 -25.72 14.75
C ARG A 508 0.17 -24.26 14.34
N GLN A 509 -0.96 -23.67 14.69
CA GLN A 509 -1.28 -22.27 14.39
C GLN A 509 -0.74 -21.29 15.44
N GLY A 510 -0.03 -21.77 16.48
CA GLY A 510 0.50 -20.95 17.57
C GLY A 510 -0.52 -20.55 18.63
N LEU A 511 -1.71 -21.17 18.62
CA LEU A 511 -2.70 -21.04 19.68
C LEU A 511 -2.37 -21.97 20.85
N LYS A 512 -2.96 -21.69 22.02
CA LYS A 512 -2.76 -22.42 23.28
C LYS A 512 -4.08 -23.11 23.66
N PRO A 513 -4.36 -24.33 23.16
CA PRO A 513 -5.58 -25.04 23.50
C PRO A 513 -5.55 -25.51 24.97
N HIS A 514 -6.69 -25.40 25.65
CA HIS A 514 -6.96 -26.06 26.93
C HIS A 514 -7.25 -27.54 26.74
N GLU A 515 -7.27 -28.31 27.83
CA GLU A 515 -7.74 -29.69 27.74
C GLU A 515 -9.22 -29.73 27.32
N PRO A 516 -9.59 -30.55 26.33
CA PRO A 516 -10.96 -30.61 25.84
C PRO A 516 -11.96 -31.04 26.91
N VAL A 517 -13.12 -30.38 26.92
CA VAL A 517 -14.30 -30.83 27.67
C VAL A 517 -15.10 -31.76 26.76
N ASN A 518 -14.82 -33.07 26.86
CA ASN A 518 -15.57 -34.09 26.13
C ASN A 518 -16.88 -34.44 26.88
N LEU A 519 -18.00 -34.23 26.21
CA LEU A 519 -19.35 -34.50 26.74
C LEU A 519 -19.86 -35.90 26.39
N GLY A 520 -19.13 -36.66 25.58
CA GLY A 520 -19.47 -38.00 25.12
C GLY A 520 -20.55 -38.02 24.03
N PRO A 521 -20.68 -39.13 23.28
CA PRO A 521 -21.52 -39.20 22.07
C PRO A 521 -23.03 -39.08 22.33
N GLN A 522 -23.47 -39.14 23.59
CA GLN A 522 -24.88 -38.99 24.01
C GLN A 522 -25.16 -37.59 24.61
N ALA A 523 -24.23 -36.65 24.48
CA ALA A 523 -24.36 -35.30 25.01
C ALA A 523 -25.64 -34.62 24.51
N THR A 524 -26.39 -34.04 25.44
CA THR A 524 -27.60 -33.28 25.16
C THR A 524 -27.28 -31.80 24.92
N ALA A 525 -28.24 -31.04 24.39
CA ALA A 525 -28.09 -29.59 24.25
C ALA A 525 -27.87 -28.88 25.60
N GLU A 526 -28.45 -29.38 26.69
CA GLU A 526 -28.23 -28.85 28.05
C GLU A 526 -26.79 -29.07 28.53
N ASP A 527 -26.18 -30.20 28.16
CA ASP A 527 -24.76 -30.46 28.47
C ASP A 527 -23.84 -29.49 27.74
N PHE A 528 -24.12 -29.22 26.45
CA PHE A 528 -23.41 -28.20 25.67
C PHE A 528 -23.62 -26.80 26.25
N ASP A 529 -24.83 -26.47 26.69
CA ASP A 529 -25.14 -25.16 27.27
C ASP A 529 -24.35 -24.89 28.55
N ARG A 530 -24.34 -25.85 29.48
CA ARG A 530 -23.60 -25.77 30.74
C ARG A 530 -22.09 -25.70 30.52
N ALA A 531 -21.56 -26.52 29.60
CA ALA A 531 -20.13 -26.51 29.28
C ALA A 531 -19.70 -25.19 28.63
N LEU A 532 -20.50 -24.68 27.70
CA LEU A 532 -20.22 -23.43 27.02
C LEU A 532 -20.32 -22.23 27.98
N GLU A 533 -21.31 -22.19 28.86
CA GLU A 533 -21.43 -21.16 29.90
C GLU A 533 -20.19 -21.11 30.80
N ALA A 534 -19.76 -22.26 31.33
CA ALA A 534 -18.58 -22.36 32.17
C ALA A 534 -17.31 -21.88 31.43
N MET A 535 -17.15 -22.27 30.16
CA MET A 535 -15.96 -21.95 29.39
C MET A 535 -15.92 -20.48 28.93
N LEU A 536 -17.08 -19.90 28.61
CA LEU A 536 -17.19 -18.47 28.31
C LEU A 536 -16.94 -17.60 29.55
N ALA A 537 -17.28 -18.08 30.75
CA ALA A 537 -17.00 -17.37 32.00
C ALA A 537 -15.53 -17.41 32.43
N ALA A 538 -14.76 -18.41 31.99
CA ALA A 538 -13.37 -18.61 32.42
C ALA A 538 -12.40 -17.54 31.88
N GLU A 539 -11.74 -16.77 32.75
CA GLU A 539 -10.82 -15.67 32.36
C GLU A 539 -9.58 -16.16 31.57
N ASP A 540 -9.20 -17.41 31.74
CA ASP A 540 -8.09 -18.03 31.03
C ASP A 540 -8.48 -18.58 29.65
N VAL A 541 -9.73 -18.44 29.22
CA VAL A 541 -10.21 -18.77 27.87
C VAL A 541 -10.53 -17.50 27.11
N HIS A 542 -9.98 -17.34 25.90
CA HIS A 542 -10.20 -16.17 25.06
C HIS A 542 -11.09 -16.44 23.85
N SER A 543 -11.28 -17.70 23.50
CA SER A 543 -12.07 -18.15 22.35
C SER A 543 -12.47 -19.61 22.51
N VAL A 544 -13.56 -20.02 21.89
CA VAL A 544 -14.12 -21.38 22.04
C VAL A 544 -14.30 -22.05 20.68
N VAL A 545 -13.81 -23.28 20.56
CA VAL A 545 -14.12 -24.18 19.43
C VAL A 545 -15.08 -25.26 19.93
N VAL A 546 -16.26 -25.36 19.30
CA VAL A 546 -17.25 -26.40 19.61
C VAL A 546 -17.31 -27.42 18.49
N VAL A 547 -17.02 -28.66 18.80
CA VAL A 547 -17.15 -29.80 17.89
C VAL A 547 -18.47 -30.52 18.17
N PHE A 548 -19.23 -30.81 17.12
CA PHE A 548 -20.47 -31.57 17.26
C PHE A 548 -20.62 -32.61 16.15
N VAL A 549 -20.75 -33.88 16.55
CA VAL A 549 -21.08 -35.02 15.68
C VAL A 549 -22.45 -35.56 16.08
N PRO A 550 -23.40 -35.72 15.13
CA PRO A 550 -24.73 -36.23 15.46
C PRO A 550 -24.69 -37.73 15.80
N ALA A 551 -25.47 -38.14 16.80
CA ALA A 551 -25.69 -39.56 17.09
C ALA A 551 -26.68 -40.20 16.08
N LEU A 552 -26.81 -41.54 16.10
CA LEU A 552 -27.67 -42.33 15.19
C LEU A 552 -29.20 -42.06 15.31
N GLN A 553 -29.63 -41.12 16.15
CA GLN A 553 -31.04 -40.71 16.33
C GLN A 553 -31.35 -39.40 15.54
N PRO A 554 -32.63 -39.08 15.28
CA PRO A 554 -32.99 -37.88 14.52
C PRO A 554 -32.40 -36.61 15.14
N ILE A 555 -31.71 -35.84 14.31
CA ILE A 555 -31.01 -34.61 14.71
C ILE A 555 -32.04 -33.52 14.99
N GLY A 556 -32.14 -33.09 16.25
CA GLY A 556 -32.77 -31.82 16.60
C GLY A 556 -31.78 -30.67 16.48
N ASP A 557 -32.24 -29.49 16.08
CA ASP A 557 -31.43 -28.25 16.03
C ASP A 557 -31.15 -27.64 17.43
N ASP A 558 -31.33 -28.42 18.50
CA ASP A 558 -31.25 -27.95 19.89
C ASP A 558 -29.85 -27.44 20.26
N VAL A 559 -28.80 -28.15 19.86
CA VAL A 559 -27.40 -27.72 20.09
C VAL A 559 -27.10 -26.44 19.32
N ALA A 560 -27.54 -26.33 18.06
CA ALA A 560 -27.35 -25.12 17.27
C ALA A 560 -28.05 -23.90 17.90
N ARG A 561 -29.25 -24.09 18.45
CA ARG A 561 -29.97 -23.06 19.21
C ARG A 561 -29.21 -22.60 20.44
N VAL A 562 -28.60 -23.52 21.19
CA VAL A 562 -27.76 -23.20 22.36
C VAL A 562 -26.55 -22.37 21.94
N LEU A 563 -25.81 -22.81 20.92
CA LEU A 563 -24.65 -22.07 20.41
C LEU A 563 -25.03 -20.64 19.98
N ARG A 564 -26.11 -20.52 19.21
CA ARG A 564 -26.63 -19.22 18.75
C ARG A 564 -27.05 -18.33 19.90
N ALA A 565 -27.71 -18.88 20.92
CA ALA A 565 -28.17 -18.12 22.09
C ALA A 565 -27.00 -17.58 22.91
N ARG A 566 -25.99 -18.42 23.21
CA ARG A 566 -24.81 -18.02 23.99
C ARG A 566 -23.88 -17.08 23.21
N ALA A 567 -23.77 -17.24 21.90
CA ALA A 567 -22.94 -16.37 21.06
C ALA A 567 -23.46 -14.93 20.96
N LYS A 568 -24.78 -14.71 21.10
CA LYS A 568 -25.42 -13.39 20.98
C LYS A 568 -24.80 -12.35 21.93
N ASP A 569 -24.60 -12.74 23.18
CA ASP A 569 -24.15 -11.86 24.26
C ASP A 569 -22.70 -12.16 24.70
N SER A 570 -21.99 -12.99 23.94
CA SER A 570 -20.62 -13.40 24.27
C SER A 570 -19.61 -12.30 23.92
N GLY A 571 -18.70 -12.01 24.84
CA GLY A 571 -17.49 -11.22 24.59
C GLY A 571 -16.36 -12.02 23.93
N LYS A 572 -16.51 -13.35 23.79
CA LYS A 572 -15.49 -14.26 23.26
C LYS A 572 -15.99 -14.94 21.97
N PRO A 573 -15.15 -15.10 20.94
CA PRO A 573 -15.56 -15.75 19.70
C PRO A 573 -15.82 -17.23 19.90
N ILE A 574 -16.87 -17.71 19.25
CA ILE A 574 -17.28 -19.11 19.20
C ILE A 574 -17.30 -19.55 17.74
N VAL A 575 -16.58 -20.62 17.42
CA VAL A 575 -16.60 -21.28 16.10
C VAL A 575 -16.96 -22.74 16.25
N THR A 576 -17.58 -23.34 15.24
CA THR A 576 -18.02 -24.74 15.30
C THR A 576 -17.74 -25.54 14.02
N THR A 577 -17.79 -26.86 14.12
CA THR A 577 -17.81 -27.79 12.97
C THR A 577 -19.16 -28.49 12.84
N TYR A 578 -20.25 -27.81 13.23
CA TYR A 578 -21.61 -28.35 13.30
C TYR A 578 -22.03 -29.04 11.99
N LEU A 579 -22.15 -30.37 12.04
CA LEU A 579 -22.49 -31.23 10.90
C LEU A 579 -21.59 -31.05 9.67
N ALA A 580 -20.35 -30.57 9.85
CA ALA A 580 -19.45 -30.18 8.76
C ALA A 580 -20.08 -29.20 7.74
N ARG A 581 -21.11 -28.44 8.14
CA ARG A 581 -21.71 -27.41 7.29
C ARG A 581 -20.78 -26.22 7.22
N GLN A 582 -20.61 -25.67 6.04
CA GLN A 582 -19.79 -24.49 5.80
C GLN A 582 -20.65 -23.23 5.80
N GLY A 583 -20.15 -22.14 6.41
CA GLY A 583 -20.83 -20.85 6.39
C GLY A 583 -21.55 -20.53 7.70
N LEU A 584 -22.64 -19.77 7.59
CA LEU A 584 -23.57 -19.42 8.67
C LEU A 584 -24.93 -20.08 8.41
N PRO A 585 -25.09 -21.39 8.71
CA PRO A 585 -26.37 -22.08 8.58
C PRO A 585 -27.49 -21.33 9.30
N GLU A 586 -28.70 -21.37 8.75
CA GLU A 586 -29.86 -20.66 9.30
C GLU A 586 -30.10 -20.92 10.80
N VAL A 587 -29.88 -22.16 11.25
CA VAL A 587 -30.03 -22.58 12.65
C VAL A 587 -28.99 -21.95 13.60
N LEU A 588 -27.82 -21.58 13.09
CA LEU A 588 -26.73 -20.91 13.82
C LEU A 588 -26.72 -19.39 13.62
N ARG A 589 -27.61 -18.88 12.77
CA ARG A 589 -27.65 -17.49 12.33
C ARG A 589 -28.60 -16.66 13.19
N GLN A 590 -28.12 -15.51 13.65
CA GLN A 590 -28.95 -14.42 14.15
C GLN A 590 -29.43 -13.62 12.94
N VAL A 591 -30.74 -13.51 12.75
CA VAL A 591 -31.34 -12.85 11.57
C VAL A 591 -32.03 -11.56 12.02
N GLY A 592 -31.73 -10.47 11.32
CA GLY A 592 -32.35 -9.17 11.56
C GLY A 592 -33.71 -9.03 10.89
N ALA A 593 -34.30 -7.83 11.04
CA ALA A 593 -35.66 -7.57 10.57
C ALA A 593 -35.82 -7.68 9.05
N ASN A 594 -34.73 -7.44 8.30
CA ASN A 594 -34.72 -7.43 6.84
C ASN A 594 -34.05 -8.71 6.27
N GLY A 595 -33.88 -9.75 7.09
CA GLY A 595 -33.27 -11.01 6.67
C GLY A 595 -31.73 -11.00 6.67
N GLU A 596 -31.12 -9.91 7.11
CA GLU A 596 -29.67 -9.76 7.21
C GLU A 596 -29.07 -10.60 8.34
N THR A 597 -27.83 -11.01 8.17
CA THR A 597 -27.09 -11.75 9.19
C THR A 597 -26.51 -10.78 10.22
N LEU A 598 -26.82 -11.01 11.50
CA LEU A 598 -26.38 -10.16 12.60
C LEU A 598 -25.15 -10.72 13.31
N ARG A 599 -24.43 -9.83 14.02
CA ARG A 599 -23.39 -10.21 14.99
C ARG A 599 -23.95 -11.18 16.03
N GLY A 600 -23.12 -12.10 16.51
CA GLY A 600 -23.53 -13.22 17.36
C GLY A 600 -23.99 -14.46 16.59
N SER A 601 -23.97 -14.43 15.25
CA SER A 601 -24.13 -15.64 14.42
C SER A 601 -22.86 -16.51 14.48
N VAL A 602 -23.02 -17.82 14.67
CA VAL A 602 -21.89 -18.74 14.90
C VAL A 602 -21.37 -19.33 13.58
N PRO A 603 -20.12 -19.05 13.18
CA PRO A 603 -19.52 -19.64 11.98
C PRO A 603 -19.32 -21.15 12.11
N SER A 604 -19.72 -21.88 11.08
CA SER A 604 -19.52 -23.32 10.97
C SER A 604 -18.56 -23.67 9.84
N TYR A 605 -17.68 -24.63 10.11
CA TYR A 605 -16.62 -25.06 9.20
C TYR A 605 -16.73 -26.55 8.88
N PRO A 606 -16.30 -26.97 7.67
CA PRO A 606 -16.32 -28.38 7.29
C PRO A 606 -15.31 -29.22 8.06
N ALA A 607 -14.17 -28.63 8.47
CA ALA A 607 -13.12 -29.31 9.21
C ALA A 607 -12.62 -28.50 10.43
N PRO A 608 -12.18 -29.17 11.52
CA PRO A 608 -11.56 -28.52 12.68
C PRO A 608 -10.40 -27.58 12.34
N GLU A 609 -9.56 -27.97 11.39
CA GLU A 609 -8.38 -27.20 10.96
C GLU A 609 -8.77 -25.85 10.35
N ASP A 610 -9.91 -25.79 9.64
CA ASP A 610 -10.41 -24.57 9.01
C ASP A 610 -10.94 -23.60 10.07
N ALA A 611 -11.71 -24.11 11.04
CA ALA A 611 -12.20 -23.33 12.18
C ALA A 611 -11.04 -22.72 12.99
N VAL A 612 -10.06 -23.56 13.32
CA VAL A 612 -8.88 -23.14 14.08
C VAL A 612 -8.02 -22.15 13.31
N ARG A 613 -7.82 -22.34 12.00
CA ARG A 613 -7.07 -21.42 11.15
C ARG A 613 -7.75 -20.04 11.09
N ALA A 614 -9.07 -19.99 10.88
CA ALA A 614 -9.83 -18.74 10.89
C ALA A 614 -9.70 -18.01 12.24
N LEU A 615 -9.82 -18.74 13.35
CA LEU A 615 -9.64 -18.20 14.70
C LEU A 615 -8.21 -17.71 14.95
N ALA A 616 -7.20 -18.40 14.42
CA ALA A 616 -5.81 -17.99 14.52
C ALA A 616 -5.54 -16.67 13.78
N HIS A 617 -6.14 -16.47 12.60
CA HIS A 617 -6.08 -15.18 11.91
C HIS A 617 -6.70 -14.05 12.74
N ALA A 618 -7.88 -14.28 13.33
CA ALA A 618 -8.53 -13.31 14.19
C ALA A 618 -7.71 -12.97 15.45
N THR A 619 -7.10 -13.99 16.06
CA THR A 619 -6.23 -13.85 17.24
C THR A 619 -4.98 -13.02 16.91
N ARG A 620 -4.25 -13.36 15.84
CA ARG A 620 -3.04 -12.63 15.42
C ARG A 620 -3.36 -11.17 15.08
N TYR A 621 -4.47 -10.93 14.39
CA TYR A 621 -4.94 -9.58 14.10
C TYR A 621 -5.29 -8.80 15.38
N ALA A 622 -6.02 -9.41 16.32
CA ALA A 622 -6.39 -8.76 17.59
C ALA A 622 -5.14 -8.36 18.40
N GLN A 623 -4.14 -9.25 18.47
CA GLN A 623 -2.85 -8.96 19.10
C GLN A 623 -2.12 -7.80 18.41
N TRP A 624 -2.04 -7.81 17.08
CA TRP A 624 -1.42 -6.72 16.30
C TRP A 624 -2.15 -5.38 16.50
N ARG A 625 -3.49 -5.41 16.50
CA ARG A 625 -4.33 -4.22 16.67
C ARG A 625 -4.12 -3.59 18.05
N ASN A 626 -4.13 -4.42 19.10
CA ASN A 626 -4.01 -3.99 20.50
C ASN A 626 -2.57 -3.67 20.93
N ARG A 627 -1.57 -4.03 20.12
CA ARG A 627 -0.18 -3.70 20.38
C ARG A 627 0.05 -2.19 20.35
N LYS A 628 0.82 -1.69 21.32
CA LYS A 628 1.28 -0.30 21.35
C LYS A 628 2.12 0.01 20.10
N PRO A 629 1.91 1.16 19.44
CA PRO A 629 2.77 1.58 18.34
C PRO A 629 4.23 1.67 18.79
N GLY A 630 5.14 1.21 17.94
CA GLY A 630 6.57 1.45 18.13
C GLY A 630 6.90 2.94 17.99
N ARG A 631 8.00 3.35 18.60
CA ARG A 631 8.54 4.70 18.53
C ARG A 631 9.74 4.72 17.61
N HIS A 632 9.92 5.85 16.97
CA HIS A 632 11.14 6.15 16.25
C HIS A 632 12.16 6.71 17.23
N PRO A 633 13.28 6.02 17.51
CA PRO A 633 14.30 6.56 18.41
C PRO A 633 14.91 7.85 17.85
N GLU A 634 15.24 8.77 18.76
CA GLU A 634 16.02 9.96 18.43
C GLU A 634 17.50 9.57 18.31
N LEU A 635 18.11 9.91 17.18
CA LEU A 635 19.50 9.61 16.85
C LEU A 635 20.22 10.95 16.59
N PRO A 636 20.76 11.60 17.64
CA PRO A 636 21.28 12.98 17.55
C PRO A 636 22.60 13.09 16.79
N ASP A 637 23.30 11.97 16.59
CA ASP A 637 24.59 11.85 15.93
C ASP A 637 24.52 11.67 14.41
N ILE A 638 23.32 11.82 13.81
CA ILE A 638 23.14 11.75 12.35
C ILE A 638 23.52 13.08 11.68
N ASP A 639 24.47 13.02 10.74
CA ASP A 639 24.89 14.14 9.89
C ASP A 639 24.41 13.94 8.44
N ARG A 640 23.20 14.43 8.16
CA ARG A 640 22.60 14.36 6.82
C ARG A 640 23.36 15.18 5.77
N ALA A 641 24.02 16.27 6.17
CA ALA A 641 24.72 17.16 5.24
C ALA A 641 25.99 16.48 4.71
N ARG A 642 26.75 15.83 5.60
CA ARG A 642 27.90 15.01 5.24
C ARG A 642 27.50 13.87 4.31
N ALA A 643 26.44 13.13 4.63
CA ALA A 643 25.93 12.06 3.79
C ALA A 643 25.60 12.53 2.36
N ARG A 644 24.86 13.64 2.23
CA ARG A 644 24.50 14.24 0.93
C ARG A 644 25.73 14.64 0.12
N SER A 645 26.73 15.24 0.77
CA SER A 645 27.99 15.63 0.13
C SER A 645 28.73 14.42 -0.44
N THR A 646 28.82 13.33 0.33
CA THR A 646 29.48 12.10 -0.10
C THR A 646 28.73 11.41 -1.23
N ILE A 647 27.39 11.33 -1.19
CA ILE A 647 26.57 10.81 -2.31
C ILE A 647 26.80 11.63 -3.58
N SER A 648 26.74 12.96 -3.48
CA SER A 648 26.87 13.85 -4.65
C SER A 648 28.24 13.70 -5.31
N ARG A 649 29.30 13.61 -4.49
CA ARG A 649 30.68 13.37 -4.94
C ARG A 649 30.85 11.99 -5.58
N ALA A 650 30.25 10.94 -4.99
CA ALA A 650 30.33 9.58 -5.52
C ALA A 650 29.59 9.44 -6.86
N LEU A 651 28.36 9.98 -6.97
CA LEU A 651 27.59 10.00 -8.22
C LEU A 651 28.30 10.79 -9.34
N ALA A 652 28.94 11.92 -9.00
CA ALA A 652 29.69 12.69 -9.99
C ALA A 652 30.89 11.92 -10.57
N LYS A 653 31.47 10.98 -9.81
CA LYS A 653 32.57 10.11 -10.28
C LYS A 653 32.08 8.96 -11.16
N SER A 654 30.82 8.52 -11.02
CA SER A 654 30.29 7.30 -11.65
C SER A 654 29.60 7.53 -12.99
N GLN A 655 29.99 8.53 -13.80
CA GLN A 655 29.33 8.87 -15.06
C GLN A 655 29.13 7.64 -15.97
N GLY A 656 27.91 7.09 -16.04
CA GLY A 656 27.46 6.23 -17.14
C GLY A 656 26.91 4.82 -16.83
N SER A 657 26.94 4.29 -15.61
CA SER A 657 26.35 2.96 -15.33
C SER A 657 24.89 3.05 -14.87
N GLY A 658 24.03 3.59 -15.73
CA GLY A 658 22.56 3.51 -15.58
C GLY A 658 22.05 2.09 -15.85
N GLN A 659 22.45 1.11 -15.03
CA GLN A 659 21.77 -0.19 -15.02
C GLN A 659 20.72 -0.19 -13.92
N ASP A 660 19.53 -0.71 -14.25
CA ASP A 660 18.49 -1.00 -13.27
C ASP A 660 19.06 -1.93 -12.20
N ILE A 661 19.37 -1.35 -11.04
CA ILE A 661 19.75 -2.08 -9.84
C ILE A 661 18.52 -2.86 -9.40
N ALA A 662 18.35 -4.08 -9.92
CA ALA A 662 17.28 -4.99 -9.55
C ALA A 662 17.57 -5.54 -8.14
N TRP A 663 17.24 -4.73 -7.14
CA TRP A 663 17.07 -5.18 -5.77
C TRP A 663 15.97 -6.25 -5.79
N PHE A 664 16.35 -7.48 -5.46
CA PHE A 664 15.57 -8.73 -5.37
C PHE A 664 15.49 -9.62 -6.62
N GLY A 665 15.97 -10.86 -6.47
CA GLY A 665 16.01 -11.93 -7.47
C GLY A 665 17.30 -12.72 -7.31
N GLY A 666 17.24 -14.04 -7.18
CA GLY A 666 18.39 -14.92 -6.85
C GLY A 666 19.56 -14.90 -7.84
N GLU A 667 19.53 -14.07 -8.88
CA GLU A 667 20.67 -13.81 -9.76
C GLU A 667 21.40 -12.55 -9.26
N ARG A 668 22.59 -12.75 -8.66
CA ARG A 668 23.55 -11.66 -8.41
C ARG A 668 23.90 -10.97 -9.75
N ARG A 669 23.18 -9.91 -10.09
CA ARG A 669 23.53 -8.97 -11.18
C ARG A 669 24.14 -7.69 -10.62
N TYR A 670 25.03 -7.80 -9.65
CA TYR A 670 25.80 -6.66 -9.18
C TYR A 670 27.22 -6.84 -9.71
N ASP A 671 27.58 -6.01 -10.68
CA ASP A 671 28.96 -5.86 -11.11
C ASP A 671 29.73 -5.12 -10.00
N GLU A 672 30.79 -5.74 -9.48
CA GLU A 672 31.59 -5.19 -8.38
C GLU A 672 32.23 -3.86 -8.75
N GLU A 673 32.51 -3.64 -10.04
CA GLU A 673 33.07 -2.39 -10.55
C GLU A 673 32.13 -1.19 -10.35
N THR A 674 30.85 -1.43 -10.06
CA THR A 674 29.83 -0.38 -9.89
C THR A 674 29.56 0.00 -8.42
N ALA A 675 30.14 -0.70 -7.45
CA ALA A 675 30.02 -0.33 -6.04
C ALA A 675 30.77 0.98 -5.75
N VAL A 676 30.30 1.76 -4.78
CA VAL A 676 31.09 2.92 -4.32
C VAL A 676 32.35 2.44 -3.61
N SER A 677 33.38 3.29 -3.61
CA SER A 677 34.64 2.98 -2.92
C SER A 677 34.41 2.63 -1.44
N SER A 678 35.20 1.70 -0.89
CA SER A 678 35.11 1.29 0.51
C SER A 678 35.34 2.44 1.49
N GLU A 679 36.01 3.52 1.08
CA GLU A 679 36.14 4.75 1.85
C GLU A 679 34.84 5.56 1.86
N ASP A 680 34.24 5.81 0.68
CA ASP A 680 32.98 6.55 0.58
C ASP A 680 31.83 5.78 1.26
N ALA A 681 31.78 4.44 1.15
CA ALA A 681 30.79 3.61 1.86
C ALA A 681 30.91 3.75 3.39
N ARG A 682 32.14 3.69 3.93
CA ARG A 682 32.39 3.87 5.38
C ARG A 682 32.06 5.28 5.84
N ASP A 683 32.38 6.30 5.05
CA ASP A 683 32.05 7.69 5.35
C ASP A 683 30.52 7.92 5.41
N LEU A 684 29.78 7.31 4.48
CA LEU A 684 28.32 7.32 4.48
C LEU A 684 27.74 6.62 5.71
N LEU A 685 28.21 5.41 6.05
CA LEU A 685 27.77 4.70 7.24
C LEU A 685 28.09 5.48 8.52
N ALA A 686 29.30 6.04 8.62
CA ALA A 686 29.74 6.84 9.77
C ALA A 686 28.89 8.10 9.97
N SER A 687 28.38 8.71 8.89
CA SER A 687 27.47 9.87 8.99
C SER A 687 26.12 9.53 9.66
N TYR A 688 25.79 8.25 9.79
CA TYR A 688 24.61 7.75 10.53
C TYR A 688 25.02 7.01 11.83
N GLY A 689 26.25 7.20 12.30
CA GLY A 689 26.78 6.56 13.50
C GLY A 689 27.04 5.06 13.36
N ILE A 690 27.12 4.53 12.13
CA ILE A 690 27.42 3.12 11.87
C ILE A 690 28.92 2.95 11.66
N ALA A 691 29.60 2.28 12.59
CA ALA A 691 31.02 2.00 12.51
C ALA A 691 31.29 0.67 11.80
N ALA A 692 31.80 0.75 10.57
CA ALA A 692 32.30 -0.41 9.83
C ALA A 692 33.81 -0.58 10.01
N TYR A 693 34.25 -1.81 10.22
CA TYR A 693 35.66 -2.13 10.44
C TYR A 693 36.45 -1.87 9.16
N PRO A 694 37.57 -1.13 9.22
CA PRO A 694 38.36 -0.84 8.03
C PRO A 694 39.04 -2.11 7.52
N ASP A 695 38.90 -2.36 6.22
CA ASP A 695 39.74 -3.30 5.49
C ASP A 695 40.94 -2.51 4.93
N LEU A 696 42.15 -2.90 5.32
CA LEU A 696 43.38 -2.32 4.78
C LEU A 696 43.89 -3.21 3.64
N PRO A 697 43.80 -2.77 2.38
CA PRO A 697 44.35 -3.51 1.24
C PRO A 697 45.86 -3.60 1.35
N VAL A 698 46.39 -4.79 1.07
CA VAL A 698 47.82 -5.08 1.15
C VAL A 698 48.29 -5.89 -0.04
N SER A 699 49.40 -5.48 -0.63
CA SER A 699 49.99 -6.10 -1.83
C SER A 699 51.20 -6.98 -1.50
N SER A 700 51.66 -7.00 -0.25
CA SER A 700 52.76 -7.84 0.20
C SER A 700 52.62 -8.31 1.65
N ALA A 701 53.35 -9.37 2.01
CA ALA A 701 53.37 -9.87 3.37
C ALA A 701 53.98 -8.87 4.38
N ASP A 702 54.91 -8.01 3.92
CA ASP A 702 55.49 -6.95 4.74
C ASP A 702 54.48 -5.84 5.01
N GLU A 703 53.72 -5.43 3.99
CA GLU A 703 52.61 -4.48 4.15
C GLU A 703 51.52 -5.03 5.07
N ALA A 704 51.20 -6.33 4.96
CA ALA A 704 50.25 -6.99 5.86
C ALA A 704 50.66 -6.90 7.33
N VAL A 705 51.96 -7.08 7.63
CA VAL A 705 52.49 -6.95 9.00
C VAL A 705 52.44 -5.51 9.50
N VAL A 706 52.75 -4.54 8.63
CA VAL A 706 52.65 -3.11 8.99
C VAL A 706 51.20 -2.74 9.29
N ALA A 707 50.26 -3.09 8.41
CA ALA A 707 48.83 -2.88 8.58
C ALA A 707 48.30 -3.54 9.87
N ALA A 708 48.75 -4.77 10.18
CA ALA A 708 48.40 -5.44 11.42
C ALA A 708 48.92 -4.69 12.67
N GLY A 709 50.11 -4.10 12.59
CA GLY A 709 50.68 -3.27 13.65
C GLY A 709 49.88 -2.00 13.91
N GLU A 710 49.36 -1.37 12.86
CA GLU A 710 48.51 -0.17 12.96
C GLU A 710 47.11 -0.49 13.53
N LEU A 711 46.51 -1.61 13.12
CA LEU A 711 45.18 -2.04 13.57
C LEU A 711 45.16 -2.61 15.00
N GLY A 712 46.30 -3.17 15.44
CA GLY A 712 46.45 -3.84 16.72
C GLY A 712 45.94 -5.29 16.72
N TYR A 713 46.69 -6.18 17.38
CA TYR A 713 46.38 -7.61 17.47
C TYR A 713 45.23 -7.91 18.46
N PRO A 714 44.45 -9.00 18.25
CA PRO A 714 44.51 -9.93 17.10
C PRO A 714 43.89 -9.35 15.82
N VAL A 715 44.40 -9.79 14.67
CA VAL A 715 43.91 -9.41 13.33
C VAL A 715 43.49 -10.63 12.52
N VAL A 716 42.82 -10.36 11.40
CA VAL A 716 42.50 -11.35 10.37
C VAL A 716 43.11 -10.92 9.03
N VAL A 717 43.53 -11.89 8.24
CA VAL A 717 43.84 -11.70 6.81
C VAL A 717 42.77 -12.42 6.02
N LYS A 718 42.12 -11.74 5.08
CA LYS A 718 41.06 -12.31 4.24
C LYS A 718 41.26 -11.92 2.78
N ALA A 719 40.84 -12.80 1.88
CA ALA A 719 40.69 -12.47 0.46
C ALA A 719 39.36 -11.73 0.25
N ASP A 720 39.42 -10.50 -0.27
CA ASP A 720 38.24 -9.69 -0.56
C ASP A 720 37.69 -10.03 -1.94
N ALA A 721 36.85 -11.07 -1.99
CA ALA A 721 35.98 -11.34 -3.14
C ALA A 721 34.66 -11.98 -2.67
N PRO A 722 33.50 -11.54 -3.20
CA PRO A 722 32.17 -11.88 -2.66
C PRO A 722 31.67 -13.27 -3.04
N ASP A 723 32.25 -13.91 -4.06
CA ASP A 723 31.92 -15.28 -4.45
C ASP A 723 32.77 -16.32 -3.70
N LEU A 724 33.93 -15.93 -3.16
CA LEU A 724 34.81 -16.81 -2.39
C LEU A 724 34.18 -17.27 -1.08
N ARG A 725 33.28 -16.49 -0.48
CA ARG A 725 32.52 -16.93 0.70
C ARG A 725 31.70 -18.19 0.46
N VAL A 726 31.04 -18.24 -0.69
CA VAL A 726 30.15 -19.36 -1.08
C VAL A 726 30.98 -20.50 -1.68
N ARG A 727 31.94 -20.19 -2.55
CA ARG A 727 32.76 -21.18 -3.27
C ARG A 727 33.84 -21.83 -2.39
N ALA A 728 34.49 -21.05 -1.53
CA ALA A 728 35.66 -21.48 -0.76
C ALA A 728 35.35 -21.79 0.71
N GLY A 729 34.10 -21.62 1.17
CA GLY A 729 33.72 -21.82 2.57
C GLY A 729 34.55 -20.94 3.51
N GLY A 730 34.81 -21.33 4.77
CA GLY A 730 35.65 -20.55 5.70
C GLY A 730 37.13 -20.40 5.31
N THR A 731 37.57 -20.89 4.15
CA THR A 731 39.01 -20.99 3.81
C THR A 731 39.62 -19.73 3.20
N PHE A 732 38.81 -18.72 2.86
CA PHE A 732 39.26 -17.40 2.38
C PHE A 732 39.71 -16.45 3.50
N VAL A 733 39.53 -16.83 4.78
CA VAL A 733 39.95 -16.05 5.95
C VAL A 733 40.96 -16.83 6.79
N ARG A 734 41.93 -16.13 7.36
CA ARG A 734 42.76 -16.59 8.49
C ARG A 734 42.54 -15.64 9.65
N ALA A 735 42.06 -16.18 10.76
CA ALA A 735 41.72 -15.42 11.96
C ALA A 735 42.63 -15.78 13.13
N ASP A 736 42.49 -15.04 14.23
CA ASP A 736 43.27 -15.19 15.47
C ASP A 736 44.79 -15.04 15.28
N LEU A 737 45.19 -14.14 14.37
CA LEU A 737 46.59 -13.84 14.11
C LEU A 737 47.07 -12.88 15.20
N ARG A 738 48.07 -13.27 15.98
CA ARG A 738 48.52 -12.53 17.18
C ARG A 738 49.95 -12.01 17.08
N THR A 739 50.70 -12.48 16.08
CA THR A 739 52.09 -12.11 15.86
C THR A 739 52.36 -11.72 14.40
N PRO A 740 53.42 -10.93 14.13
CA PRO A 740 53.87 -10.64 12.77
C PRO A 740 54.11 -11.91 11.92
N GLU A 741 54.63 -12.96 12.53
CA GLU A 741 54.89 -14.24 11.88
C GLU A 741 53.59 -14.95 11.47
N ASP A 742 52.56 -14.92 12.32
CA ASP A 742 51.23 -15.46 11.99
C ASP A 742 50.64 -14.74 10.78
N VAL A 743 50.74 -13.41 10.74
CA VAL A 743 50.23 -12.57 9.64
C VAL A 743 50.98 -12.85 8.34
N ARG A 744 52.31 -12.95 8.38
CA ARG A 744 53.14 -13.27 7.21
C ARG A 744 52.77 -14.64 6.64
N SER A 745 52.64 -15.65 7.51
CA SER A 745 52.24 -17.01 7.12
C SER A 745 50.84 -17.05 6.51
N ALA A 746 49.89 -16.35 7.14
CA ALA A 746 48.51 -16.24 6.67
C ALA A 746 48.42 -15.55 5.30
N TYR A 747 49.14 -14.44 5.11
CA TYR A 747 49.20 -13.72 3.83
C TYR A 747 49.73 -14.63 2.72
N LEU A 748 50.89 -15.26 2.93
CA LEU A 748 51.50 -16.14 1.92
C LEU A 748 50.57 -17.31 1.56
N SER A 749 49.92 -17.92 2.55
CA SER A 749 48.96 -19.02 2.33
C SER A 749 47.74 -18.58 1.51
N LEU A 750 47.21 -17.38 1.76
CA LEU A 750 46.05 -16.87 1.02
C LEU A 750 46.46 -16.35 -0.36
N HIS A 751 47.63 -15.73 -0.49
CA HIS A 751 48.15 -15.20 -1.75
C HIS A 751 48.47 -16.33 -2.74
N ASP A 752 49.07 -17.43 -2.28
CA ASP A 752 49.32 -18.62 -3.11
C ASP A 752 48.01 -19.21 -3.67
N ARG A 753 46.92 -19.09 -2.91
CA ARG A 753 45.64 -19.71 -3.24
C ARG A 753 44.68 -18.81 -4.02
N PHE A 754 44.69 -17.51 -3.73
CA PHE A 754 43.70 -16.54 -4.21
C PHE A 754 44.32 -15.25 -4.74
N GLY A 755 45.63 -15.06 -4.70
CA GLY A 755 46.29 -13.78 -5.05
C GLY A 755 46.16 -13.36 -6.51
N ALA A 756 45.72 -14.27 -7.40
CA ALA A 756 45.35 -13.95 -8.78
C ALA A 756 43.86 -13.64 -8.97
N GLU A 757 43.01 -13.97 -7.97
CA GLU A 757 41.55 -13.85 -8.04
C GLU A 757 41.00 -12.74 -7.14
N ALA A 758 41.71 -12.36 -6.07
CA ALA A 758 41.22 -11.42 -5.07
C ALA A 758 42.36 -10.63 -4.41
N GLU A 759 42.08 -9.37 -4.06
CA GLU A 759 42.95 -8.56 -3.23
C GLU A 759 42.92 -9.10 -1.78
N LEU A 760 44.07 -9.05 -1.10
CA LEU A 760 44.15 -9.44 0.31
C LEU A 760 44.04 -8.20 1.19
N VAL A 761 43.24 -8.32 2.24
CA VAL A 761 43.02 -7.24 3.20
C VAL A 761 43.34 -7.70 4.62
N VAL A 762 43.84 -6.78 5.44
CA VAL A 762 44.03 -6.96 6.88
C VAL A 762 42.95 -6.18 7.62
N GLN A 763 42.29 -6.84 8.58
CA GLN A 763 41.23 -6.25 9.38
C GLN A 763 41.42 -6.63 10.86
N ARG A 764 41.03 -5.75 11.78
CA ARG A 764 41.02 -6.09 13.21
C ARG A 764 40.02 -7.23 13.49
N MET A 765 40.42 -8.20 14.30
CA MET A 765 39.53 -9.31 14.65
C MET A 765 38.48 -8.86 15.68
N ALA A 766 37.20 -9.02 15.35
CA ALA A 766 36.11 -8.85 16.31
C ALA A 766 35.99 -10.07 17.24
N ALA A 767 35.46 -9.87 18.44
CA ALA A 767 35.20 -10.96 19.36
C ALA A 767 34.15 -11.94 18.79
N PRO A 768 34.25 -13.25 19.04
CA PRO A 768 33.32 -14.24 18.52
C PRO A 768 31.85 -13.90 18.82
N GLY A 769 30.96 -14.21 17.88
CA GLY A 769 29.54 -13.90 17.98
C GLY A 769 28.72 -14.61 16.92
N VAL A 770 27.43 -14.29 16.85
CA VAL A 770 26.50 -14.80 15.85
C VAL A 770 26.65 -13.97 14.57
N PRO A 771 27.02 -14.57 13.43
CA PRO A 771 27.14 -13.85 12.17
C PRO A 771 25.74 -13.60 11.57
N THR A 772 25.45 -12.34 11.26
CA THR A 772 24.17 -11.89 10.70
C THR A 772 24.40 -11.09 9.41
N VAL A 773 23.32 -10.88 8.64
CA VAL A 773 23.33 -10.06 7.43
C VAL A 773 22.24 -9.01 7.54
N VAL A 774 22.60 -7.76 7.25
CA VAL A 774 21.68 -6.62 7.17
C VAL A 774 21.78 -6.05 5.78
N ARG A 775 20.64 -5.98 5.10
CA ARG A 775 20.58 -5.45 3.74
C ARG A 775 19.45 -4.47 3.60
N ALA A 776 19.67 -3.37 2.91
CA ALA A 776 18.64 -2.36 2.72
C ALA A 776 18.78 -1.67 1.37
N GLY A 777 17.69 -1.17 0.81
CA GLY A 777 17.72 -0.50 -0.48
C GLY A 777 16.36 0.05 -0.88
N ASP A 778 16.36 0.95 -1.86
CA ASP A 778 15.13 1.53 -2.41
C ASP A 778 14.56 0.58 -3.48
N ASN A 779 13.35 0.09 -3.24
CA ASN A 779 12.58 -0.71 -4.19
C ASN A 779 11.58 0.19 -4.91
N GLN A 780 11.50 0.09 -6.24
CA GLN A 780 10.61 0.92 -7.06
C GLN A 780 9.13 0.83 -6.66
N SER A 781 8.69 -0.33 -6.15
CA SER A 781 7.30 -0.60 -5.77
C SER A 781 6.98 -0.26 -4.31
N PHE A 782 7.90 -0.54 -3.39
CA PHE A 782 7.66 -0.43 -1.95
C PHE A 782 8.41 0.73 -1.27
N GLY A 783 9.30 1.42 -1.98
CA GLY A 783 10.24 2.37 -1.40
C GLY A 783 11.37 1.67 -0.66
N SER A 784 11.92 2.31 0.37
CA SER A 784 13.04 1.78 1.13
C SER A 784 12.64 0.56 1.97
N VAL A 785 13.30 -0.57 1.74
CA VAL A 785 13.07 -1.85 2.41
C VAL A 785 14.35 -2.26 3.16
N VAL A 786 14.20 -2.75 4.39
CA VAL A 786 15.27 -3.36 5.18
C VAL A 786 14.99 -4.85 5.32
N SER A 787 16.04 -5.65 5.22
CA SER A 787 16.01 -7.09 5.43
C SER A 787 17.09 -7.54 6.40
N PHE A 788 16.75 -8.60 7.14
CA PHE A 788 17.60 -9.18 8.16
C PHE A 788 17.58 -10.71 8.05
N GLY A 789 18.71 -11.33 8.30
CA GLY A 789 18.85 -12.78 8.41
C GLY A 789 20.17 -13.17 9.08
N LEU A 790 20.37 -14.47 9.27
CA LEU A 790 21.69 -14.98 9.68
C LEU A 790 22.61 -15.12 8.47
N ALA A 791 23.90 -14.85 8.66
CA ALA A 791 24.93 -14.98 7.62
C ALA A 791 25.43 -16.43 7.58
N ASP A 792 24.52 -17.35 7.26
CA ASP A 792 24.76 -18.79 7.13
C ASP A 792 24.23 -19.30 5.78
N VAL A 793 24.97 -20.24 5.17
CA VAL A 793 24.62 -20.79 3.84
C VAL A 793 23.31 -21.59 3.91
N THR A 794 23.05 -22.29 5.02
CA THR A 794 21.79 -23.03 5.21
C THR A 794 20.62 -22.06 5.35
N ALA A 795 20.79 -20.98 6.12
CA ALA A 795 19.79 -19.93 6.26
C ALA A 795 19.46 -19.26 4.92
N GLU A 796 20.47 -19.04 4.06
CA GLU A 796 20.26 -18.54 2.71
C GLU A 796 19.50 -19.53 1.81
N LEU A 797 19.83 -20.83 1.85
CA LEU A 797 19.13 -21.87 1.08
C LEU A 797 17.68 -22.10 1.54
N LEU A 798 17.37 -21.81 2.80
CA LEU A 798 16.03 -21.94 3.38
C LEU A 798 15.18 -20.66 3.29
N ASP A 799 15.71 -19.60 2.65
CA ASP A 799 15.09 -18.27 2.60
C ASP A 799 14.70 -17.76 4.01
N ASP A 800 15.50 -18.05 5.04
CA ASP A 800 15.23 -17.63 6.42
C ASP A 800 15.62 -16.16 6.65
N ARG A 801 14.85 -15.27 6.03
CA ARG A 801 15.03 -13.82 6.06
C ARG A 801 13.71 -13.10 6.32
N ALA A 802 13.79 -11.97 6.99
CA ALA A 802 12.64 -11.11 7.27
C ALA A 802 12.82 -9.73 6.61
N PHE A 803 11.69 -9.03 6.36
CA PHE A 803 11.66 -7.75 5.64
C PHE A 803 10.72 -6.77 6.34
N ARG A 804 11.09 -5.49 6.33
CA ARG A 804 10.26 -4.38 6.84
C ARG A 804 10.45 -3.14 5.96
N LEU A 805 9.42 -2.30 5.90
CA LEU A 805 9.55 -0.98 5.30
C LEU A 805 10.32 -0.04 6.22
N ALA A 806 11.18 0.80 5.64
CA ALA A 806 11.82 1.90 6.34
C ALA A 806 10.89 3.13 6.41
N PRO A 807 11.11 4.04 7.39
CA PRO A 807 12.03 3.91 8.52
C PRO A 807 11.47 2.95 9.58
N LEU A 808 12.36 2.20 10.25
CA LEU A 808 11.96 1.27 11.31
C LEU A 808 11.66 2.02 12.61
N THR A 809 10.67 1.55 13.37
CA THR A 809 10.53 1.82 14.80
C THR A 809 11.35 0.83 15.62
N ASP A 810 11.50 1.08 16.93
CA ASP A 810 12.00 0.12 17.92
C ASP A 810 11.32 -1.26 17.79
N MET A 811 9.99 -1.29 17.74
CA MET A 811 9.21 -2.51 17.63
C MET A 811 9.34 -3.19 16.25
N ASP A 812 9.47 -2.42 15.16
CA ASP A 812 9.70 -2.98 13.82
C ASP A 812 11.06 -3.68 13.75
N ALA A 813 12.10 -3.12 14.39
CA ALA A 813 13.44 -3.72 14.45
C ALA A 813 13.46 -5.01 15.27
N ALA A 814 12.86 -5.00 16.47
CA ALA A 814 12.71 -6.21 17.29
C ALA A 814 11.93 -7.31 16.55
N ASP A 815 10.81 -6.95 15.91
CA ASP A 815 10.00 -7.89 15.12
C ASP A 815 10.73 -8.42 13.90
N LEU A 816 11.56 -7.59 13.26
CA LEU A 816 12.38 -7.99 12.11
C LEU A 816 13.37 -9.08 12.53
N ILE A 817 13.96 -8.97 13.72
CA ILE A 817 14.86 -9.99 14.28
C ILE A 817 14.08 -11.25 14.65
N HIS A 818 13.00 -11.12 15.42
CA HIS A 818 12.19 -12.27 15.89
C HIS A 818 11.49 -13.04 14.77
N ALA A 819 11.27 -12.43 13.60
CA ALA A 819 10.63 -13.08 12.46
C ALA A 819 11.53 -14.13 11.78
N VAL A 820 12.85 -14.09 12.01
CA VAL A 820 13.80 -15.10 11.49
C VAL A 820 13.66 -16.38 12.32
N ARG A 821 13.49 -17.53 11.68
CA ARG A 821 13.26 -18.81 12.37
C ARG A 821 14.47 -19.23 13.20
N ALA A 822 15.67 -18.94 12.72
CA ALA A 822 16.92 -19.16 13.42
C ALA A 822 17.28 -18.05 14.44
N ALA A 823 16.43 -17.04 14.64
CA ALA A 823 16.63 -16.00 15.65
C ALA A 823 16.88 -16.49 17.09
N PRO A 824 16.38 -17.66 17.55
CA PRO A 824 16.73 -18.18 18.88
C PRO A 824 18.25 -18.27 19.15
N LEU A 825 19.09 -18.37 18.11
CA LEU A 825 20.56 -18.31 18.27
C LEU A 825 21.06 -16.97 18.84
N LEU A 826 20.33 -15.87 18.63
CA LEU A 826 20.64 -14.54 19.18
C LEU A 826 20.20 -14.39 20.64
N PHE A 827 19.24 -15.19 21.09
CA PHE A 827 18.68 -15.12 22.46
C PHE A 827 19.23 -16.23 23.38
N GLY A 828 20.13 -17.07 22.87
CA GLY A 828 20.70 -18.22 23.57
C GLY A 828 19.91 -19.53 23.35
N LEU A 829 20.62 -20.66 23.38
CA LEU A 829 19.98 -21.98 23.26
C LEU A 829 19.11 -22.28 24.50
N PRO A 830 17.92 -22.91 24.35
CA PRO A 830 17.15 -23.38 25.48
C PRO A 830 17.96 -24.42 26.28
N ALA A 831 18.07 -24.20 27.59
CA ALA A 831 18.76 -24.99 28.61
C ALA A 831 20.29 -24.77 28.77
N GLY A 832 20.65 -23.80 29.62
CA GLY A 832 21.80 -23.88 30.54
C GLY A 832 23.22 -23.79 29.97
N ALA A 833 23.40 -23.53 28.67
CA ALA A 833 24.72 -23.62 28.01
C ALA A 833 25.45 -22.28 27.79
N THR A 834 24.88 -21.14 28.17
CA THR A 834 25.50 -19.82 27.91
C THR A 834 25.25 -18.88 29.09
N SER A 835 26.30 -18.25 29.63
CA SER A 835 26.17 -17.25 30.69
C SER A 835 25.44 -16.00 30.17
N LEU A 836 24.69 -15.29 31.02
CA LEU A 836 24.09 -13.98 30.68
C LEU A 836 25.14 -12.98 30.14
N ALA A 837 26.40 -13.10 30.58
CA ALA A 837 27.51 -12.25 30.13
C ALA A 837 28.02 -12.59 28.71
N GLU A 838 27.60 -13.71 28.13
CA GLU A 838 28.00 -14.18 26.80
C GLU A 838 26.85 -14.09 25.79
N GLN A 839 25.67 -13.60 26.21
CA GLN A 839 24.52 -13.44 25.33
C GLN A 839 24.78 -12.33 24.30
N PRO A 840 24.44 -12.54 23.01
CA PRO A 840 24.53 -11.52 21.99
C PRO A 840 23.72 -10.26 22.36
N ASN A 841 24.30 -9.08 22.14
CA ASN A 841 23.62 -7.80 22.38
C ASN A 841 22.65 -7.49 21.23
N VAL A 842 21.41 -7.96 21.38
CA VAL A 842 20.33 -7.76 20.41
C VAL A 842 19.91 -6.29 20.31
N GLU A 843 19.99 -5.52 21.40
CA GLU A 843 19.65 -4.08 21.39
C GLU A 843 20.58 -3.29 20.46
N ALA A 844 21.88 -3.61 20.44
CA ALA A 844 22.84 -3.00 19.51
C ALA A 844 22.53 -3.36 18.04
N LEU A 845 22.01 -4.56 17.78
CA LEU A 845 21.57 -4.97 16.45
C LEU A 845 20.29 -4.24 16.03
N GLU A 846 19.33 -4.05 16.94
CA GLU A 846 18.13 -3.25 16.70
C GLU A 846 18.49 -1.80 16.36
N GLU A 847 19.41 -1.18 17.11
CA GLU A 847 19.89 0.17 16.82
C GLU A 847 20.56 0.26 15.45
N LEU A 848 21.41 -0.71 15.08
CA LEU A 848 22.03 -0.78 13.75
C LEU A 848 20.96 -0.84 12.65
N LEU A 849 19.95 -1.71 12.79
CA LEU A 849 18.86 -1.83 11.82
C LEU A 849 18.10 -0.51 11.66
N ILE A 850 17.83 0.20 12.77
CA ILE A 850 17.16 1.49 12.75
C ILE A 850 18.02 2.54 12.03
N ARG A 851 19.32 2.62 12.33
CA ARG A 851 20.26 3.55 11.67
C ARG A 851 20.35 3.30 10.16
N VAL A 852 20.49 2.04 9.75
CA VAL A 852 20.49 1.65 8.32
C VAL A 852 19.17 2.06 7.66
N SER A 853 18.03 1.81 8.32
CA SER A 853 16.71 2.19 7.79
C SER A 853 16.58 3.71 7.58
N ARG A 854 17.16 4.52 8.48
CA ARG A 854 17.16 5.99 8.37
C ARG A 854 18.02 6.48 7.22
N LEU A 855 19.16 5.84 6.99
CA LEU A 855 20.07 6.16 5.89
C LEU A 855 19.38 5.95 4.54
N VAL A 856 18.80 4.76 4.31
CA VAL A 856 18.16 4.43 3.00
C VAL A 856 16.84 5.16 2.76
N GLU A 857 16.10 5.54 3.80
CA GLU A 857 14.87 6.33 3.64
C GLU A 857 15.18 7.78 3.23
N ALA A 858 16.23 8.36 3.83
CA ALA A 858 16.64 9.74 3.60
C ALA A 858 17.25 9.97 2.21
N PHE A 859 17.86 8.94 1.61
CA PHE A 859 18.59 9.03 0.34
C PHE A 859 18.16 7.94 -0.65
N PRO A 860 17.14 8.21 -1.50
CA PRO A 860 16.75 7.29 -2.60
C PRO A 860 17.87 6.95 -3.58
N GLU A 861 18.91 7.78 -3.64
CA GLU A 861 20.12 7.56 -4.42
C GLU A 861 20.86 6.30 -3.96
N ILE A 862 20.67 5.89 -2.71
CA ILE A 862 21.18 4.62 -2.20
C ILE A 862 20.30 3.50 -2.74
N GLY A 863 20.71 2.93 -3.87
CA GLY A 863 20.02 1.80 -4.49
C GLY A 863 20.08 0.57 -3.60
N TYR A 864 21.26 0.27 -3.04
CA TYR A 864 21.48 -0.92 -2.23
C TYR A 864 22.62 -0.76 -1.21
N VAL A 865 22.44 -1.36 -0.03
CA VAL A 865 23.39 -1.49 1.07
C VAL A 865 23.45 -2.96 1.48
N ASP A 866 24.65 -3.54 1.50
CA ASP A 866 24.91 -4.91 1.95
C ASP A 866 25.91 -4.88 3.10
N LEU A 867 25.43 -5.16 4.32
CA LEU A 867 26.26 -5.35 5.50
C LEU A 867 26.36 -6.84 5.78
N ASP A 868 27.43 -7.45 5.24
CA ASP A 868 27.65 -8.88 5.32
C ASP A 868 29.15 -9.23 5.53
N PRO A 869 29.55 -9.75 6.70
CA PRO A 869 28.72 -10.06 7.86
C PRO A 869 28.66 -8.90 8.88
N VAL A 870 27.59 -8.88 9.65
CA VAL A 870 27.48 -8.16 10.93
C VAL A 870 27.58 -9.18 12.06
N LEU A 871 28.64 -9.11 12.87
CA LEU A 871 28.87 -10.04 13.97
C LEU A 871 28.27 -9.51 15.27
N VAL A 872 27.34 -10.27 15.86
CA VAL A 872 26.62 -9.86 17.08
C VAL A 872 27.13 -10.67 18.26
N ASN A 873 27.69 -10.00 19.26
CA ASN A 873 28.23 -10.60 20.48
C ASN A 873 27.81 -9.77 21.70
N ALA A 874 28.29 -10.14 22.89
CA ALA A 874 27.92 -9.46 24.14
C ALA A 874 28.34 -7.97 24.18
N THR A 875 29.31 -7.54 23.37
CA THR A 875 29.78 -6.14 23.35
C THR A 875 29.02 -5.26 22.36
N GLY A 876 28.33 -5.84 21.36
CA GLY A 876 27.54 -5.10 20.38
C GLY A 876 27.38 -5.81 19.04
N ALA A 877 26.92 -5.05 18.05
CA ALA A 877 26.83 -5.45 16.65
C ALA A 877 27.99 -4.81 15.85
N HIS A 878 28.88 -5.64 15.30
CA HIS A 878 30.11 -5.20 14.63
C HIS A 878 30.01 -5.43 13.13
N VAL A 879 30.04 -4.37 12.33
CA VAL A 879 29.95 -4.44 10.86
C VAL A 879 31.33 -4.77 10.28
N LEU A 880 31.52 -6.00 9.79
CA LEU A 880 32.81 -6.51 9.29
C LEU A 880 32.95 -6.42 7.77
N GLY A 881 31.82 -6.34 7.05
CA GLY A 881 31.78 -6.12 5.61
C GLY A 881 30.66 -5.14 5.28
N ALA A 882 30.95 -4.16 4.42
CA ALA A 882 30.01 -3.15 4.00
C ALA A 882 30.23 -2.82 2.53
N ARG A 883 29.19 -2.99 1.72
CA ARG A 883 29.17 -2.58 0.30
C ARG A 883 27.92 -1.76 0.03
N MET A 884 28.03 -0.78 -0.86
CA MET A 884 26.94 0.13 -1.21
C MET A 884 26.95 0.43 -2.71
N TRP A 885 25.76 0.59 -3.27
CA TRP A 885 25.56 0.96 -4.67
C TRP A 885 24.67 2.19 -4.73
N LEU A 886 25.11 3.18 -5.51
CA LEU A 886 24.35 4.40 -5.76
C LEU A 886 23.73 4.36 -7.15
N ARG A 887 22.63 5.08 -7.31
CA ARG A 887 21.95 5.34 -8.59
C ARG A 887 21.47 6.77 -8.63
N GLU A 888 21.12 7.23 -9.82
CA GLU A 888 20.35 8.46 -9.95
C GLU A 888 19.03 8.33 -9.20
N ALA A 889 18.64 9.39 -8.49
CA ALA A 889 17.36 9.42 -7.80
C ALA A 889 16.23 9.23 -8.83
N PRO A 890 15.22 8.40 -8.55
CA PRO A 890 14.06 8.30 -9.42
C PRO A 890 13.38 9.67 -9.56
N GLU A 891 13.06 10.07 -10.81
CA GLU A 891 12.48 11.39 -11.14
C GLU A 891 11.22 11.71 -10.32
N VAL A 892 10.42 10.70 -9.97
CA VAL A 892 9.23 10.83 -9.13
C VAL A 892 9.22 9.72 -8.10
N ARG A 893 9.25 10.06 -6.81
CA ARG A 893 8.83 9.15 -5.74
C ARG A 893 7.29 9.13 -5.71
N PRO A 894 6.61 8.00 -6.03
CA PRO A 894 5.15 7.95 -6.15
C PRO A 894 4.38 8.42 -4.91
N ASP A 895 5.01 8.41 -3.72
CA ASP A 895 4.37 8.68 -2.43
C ASP A 895 4.94 9.88 -1.65
N ALA A 896 6.06 10.45 -2.09
CA ALA A 896 6.70 11.61 -1.42
C ALA A 896 6.40 12.94 -2.14
N GLY A 897 5.63 12.87 -3.22
CA GLY A 897 5.23 14.01 -4.04
C GLY A 897 3.82 14.53 -3.74
N PRO A 898 3.39 15.56 -4.48
CA PRO A 898 2.03 16.08 -4.40
C PRO A 898 1.02 15.03 -4.86
N ARG A 899 -0.20 15.08 -4.32
CA ARG A 899 -1.24 14.07 -4.61
C ARG A 899 -1.50 13.97 -6.11
N ARG A 900 -1.56 12.74 -6.61
CA ARG A 900 -1.87 12.44 -8.01
C ARG A 900 -2.48 11.04 -8.13
N LEU A 901 -3.40 10.88 -9.06
CA LEU A 901 -3.77 9.59 -9.57
C LEU A 901 -2.59 8.99 -10.33
N ARG A 902 -2.60 7.67 -10.47
CA ARG A 902 -1.56 6.98 -11.21
C ARG A 902 -1.52 7.47 -12.65
N GLY A 903 -0.33 7.85 -13.13
CA GLY A 903 -0.11 8.24 -14.52
C GLY A 903 -0.53 7.15 -15.50
N VAL A 904 -1.17 7.58 -16.59
CA VAL A 904 -1.37 6.76 -17.78
C VAL A 904 -0.04 6.76 -18.53
N THR A 905 0.53 5.59 -18.84
CA THR A 905 1.82 5.52 -19.55
C THR A 905 1.66 6.21 -20.91
N PHE A 906 2.49 7.22 -21.18
CA PHE A 906 2.54 7.92 -22.46
C PHE A 906 3.34 7.14 -23.50
#